data_AF-A0A670HT93-F1
#
_entry.id   AF-A0A670HT93-F1
#
_cell.length_a   1.000
_cell.length_b   1.000
_cell.length_c   1.000
_cell.angle_alpha   90.00
_cell.angle_beta   90.00
_cell.angle_gamma   90.00
#
_symmetry.space_group_name_H-M   'P 1'
#
loop_
_entity.id
_entity.type
_entity.pdbx_description
1 polymer ?
#
loop_
_entity_poly.entity_id
_entity_poly.type
_entity_poly.pdbx_seq_one_letter_code
_entity_poly.pdbx_strand_id
1 'polypeptide(L)'
;EKHLRSFLHFPPLWLALGTPARASWVLLCFSFPSSTPFLQLCNGGSVTDLVKGLLKCGQQLDEAIISYILYGALLGLQHLHNNRIIHRDVKGNNILLTTEGGVKLVDFGVSAQLTSTRLRRNTSVGTPFWMAPEVIACEQQYDYSYDARCDVWSLGITAIELGDGDPPLFDMHPVKTLFKIPRNPPPTLFQPENWSRGFNHFISQCLIKDFEKRPSVTHLLEHPFIRQVHGRDMALQKQLADLIQAQQHLGSVAKTRHERIHTRRPYRVDASDKYSPDDDLVNLEVLDETIIHQLQKRYADLQIYTYVGDILIALNPFQNLSIYSPQFSKLYHGVKRSSNPPHIFASADAAYQGMITFNKDQCIIISGESGAGKTESAHLIVQHLTFLGKASNRALREKILQVNPLVEAFGNACTAINDNSSRFGKYLEMMFTPTGAVMGAKISEYLLEKSRVIKQAVGEKNFHIFYYIYAGLYHQKKLFEYKLPEKKPPRYIDNDTGRVMHDIISKESYGTQFDAIQHCFRIIGFTDEEVHSVYRILAGILNTGNIEFAAISSQHQTDKSEVPNAEALDNAAALLSIGSEELQEALTSHCVVTRGETIIRTNTVDKAADVRDAMSKALYGRLFSWIVNRINTLLQPDKNICNAESGMNVGILDIFGFENFTRNSFEQLCINIANEQIQFYFNQHIFALEQMEYQNEGIDAPMVDYEDNRPLLDTFLQKPMGLLSLLDEESRFPQATDLTLVDKFEDNLRCKYFWRPKRVELCFGIQHYAGKVQYDAYGFLEKNRDTLPADIVVVLRTSENRLLQQLFSSPLTKTGNLAQARARVTAASRSLPPQLSAGRIKVDTMEIMRHPEETTNMKRQTVASYFRYSLMDLLSKMVIGQPHFVRCIKPNDDREALRFSQERVLVQLRYTGILETINIRRQGYSHRILFDEFVKRYYYIAFKAHETPLPSKESCVAILQKAKLEKWALGKTKVFLKYYHVEQLNLFLREVIGRVVTMQAYTKGWLGARRYKKLKEKRTNSAIAIQSAWRGYDARRKFKDIKNRRTDAAIHIQAGLADQKVGGSNPRGGVHSRCSVPAPANLGPLTSGKVNGVSVCGSGSQEQRCHVGHVTRKCLRTALAPDHLPHLVWRRSKLCCRPVGSPSCLEQKLKTPRRRCQQPKVLNSPEDNVYYNQLNGALEYQGSKRNNCKQKKVLCDITENAQTFWREF
;
A
#
# COMPACT_ATOMS: atom_id res chain seq x y z
N GLU A 1 -33.62 38.10 -39.10
CA GLU A 1 -33.14 39.23 -39.93
C GLU A 1 -32.48 40.28 -39.02
N LYS A 2 -31.70 41.30 -39.40
CA LYS A 2 -31.01 41.76 -40.65
C LYS A 2 -29.55 42.05 -40.20
N HIS A 3 -28.46 42.03 -40.98
CA HIS A 3 -28.21 42.09 -42.42
C HIS A 3 -27.16 41.03 -42.82
N LEU A 4 -27.17 40.57 -44.08
CA LEU A 4 -26.08 39.77 -44.65
C LEU A 4 -26.07 39.93 -46.18
N ARG A 5 -25.15 40.73 -46.74
CA ARG A 5 -24.79 40.81 -48.18
C ARG A 5 -23.62 41.76 -48.41
N SER A 6 -22.87 41.51 -49.50
CA SER A 6 -21.63 42.19 -49.92
C SER A 6 -20.42 41.95 -48.99
N PHE A 7 -19.18 41.75 -49.45
CA PHE A 7 -18.62 41.71 -50.81
C PHE A 7 -17.78 40.43 -51.06
N LEU A 8 -17.42 40.16 -52.32
CA LEU A 8 -16.50 39.10 -52.76
C LEU A 8 -15.17 39.70 -53.27
N HIS A 9 -14.05 38.99 -53.06
CA HIS A 9 -12.97 38.65 -54.03
C HIS A 9 -11.55 38.54 -53.41
N PHE A 10 -10.96 37.34 -53.52
CA PHE A 10 -9.56 36.94 -53.86
C PHE A 10 -8.33 37.88 -53.61
N PRO A 11 -7.11 37.33 -53.39
CA PRO A 11 -6.71 36.06 -52.74
C PRO A 11 -5.45 36.23 -51.81
N PRO A 12 -4.40 35.37 -51.68
CA PRO A 12 -3.90 35.01 -50.33
C PRO A 12 -2.38 35.20 -50.04
N LEU A 13 -2.01 35.73 -48.86
CA LEU A 13 -0.61 35.64 -48.36
C LEU A 13 -0.47 35.81 -46.82
N TRP A 14 0.09 34.77 -46.19
CA TRP A 14 0.96 34.74 -44.98
C TRP A 14 0.52 35.31 -43.61
N LEU A 15 1.09 34.67 -42.57
CA LEU A 15 1.33 35.09 -41.17
C LEU A 15 0.15 35.29 -40.19
N ALA A 16 0.06 34.29 -39.30
CA ALA A 16 -0.20 34.31 -37.86
C ALA A 16 -0.50 35.65 -37.12
N LEU A 17 -1.51 35.62 -36.24
CA LEU A 17 -1.40 35.84 -34.78
C LEU A 17 -2.73 35.55 -34.06
N GLY A 18 -2.70 35.33 -32.74
CA GLY A 18 -3.86 35.49 -31.84
C GLY A 18 -4.76 34.27 -31.57
N THR A 19 -4.59 33.67 -30.39
CA THR A 19 -5.66 33.01 -29.61
C THR A 19 -6.20 34.01 -28.56
N PRO A 20 -7.24 33.73 -27.74
CA PRO A 20 -8.18 32.59 -27.70
C PRO A 20 -9.68 32.98 -27.62
N ALA A 21 -10.60 32.06 -27.96
CA ALA A 21 -11.98 32.06 -27.47
C ALA A 21 -12.63 30.66 -27.49
N ARG A 22 -13.62 30.42 -26.61
CA ARG A 22 -14.41 29.17 -26.54
C ARG A 22 -15.53 29.17 -27.59
N ALA A 23 -15.74 28.06 -28.31
CA ALA A 23 -17.07 27.43 -28.51
C ALA A 23 -17.02 26.17 -29.42
N SER A 24 -17.83 25.17 -29.05
CA SER A 24 -18.47 24.15 -29.91
C SER A 24 -17.65 23.15 -30.74
N TRP A 25 -18.23 21.95 -30.86
CA TRP A 25 -17.73 20.80 -31.61
C TRP A 25 -17.68 21.06 -33.13
N VAL A 26 -16.59 20.66 -33.79
CA VAL A 26 -16.51 20.54 -35.26
C VAL A 26 -15.72 19.28 -35.62
N LEU A 27 -16.38 18.32 -36.27
CA LEU A 27 -15.80 17.06 -36.74
C LEU A 27 -15.92 17.00 -38.28
N LEU A 28 -14.83 16.71 -38.99
CA LEU A 28 -14.89 16.57 -40.45
C LEU A 28 -15.68 15.33 -40.85
N CYS A 29 -16.55 15.49 -41.85
CA CYS A 29 -17.24 14.41 -42.54
C CYS A 29 -17.20 14.69 -44.06
N PHE A 30 -16.94 13.66 -44.87
CA PHE A 30 -16.96 13.77 -46.33
C PHE A 30 -18.27 13.24 -46.91
N SER A 31 -18.77 13.88 -47.95
CA SER A 31 -19.82 13.34 -48.83
C SER A 31 -19.44 13.58 -50.29
N PHE A 32 -19.54 12.54 -51.11
CA PHE A 32 -19.36 12.61 -52.55
C PHE A 32 -20.73 12.88 -53.21
N PRO A 33 -20.81 13.57 -54.36
CA PRO A 33 -19.74 13.82 -55.32
C PRO A 33 -19.20 15.26 -55.41
N SER A 34 -19.59 16.18 -54.53
CA SER A 34 -19.17 17.60 -54.57
C SER A 34 -17.81 17.85 -53.91
N SER A 35 -16.87 18.49 -54.62
CA SER A 35 -15.49 18.77 -54.20
C SER A 35 -15.32 19.93 -53.20
N THR A 36 -16.27 20.10 -52.27
CA THR A 36 -16.24 21.12 -51.20
C THR A 36 -16.72 20.53 -49.87
N PRO A 37 -15.97 20.67 -48.76
CA PRO A 37 -16.32 20.05 -47.48
C PRO A 37 -17.45 20.81 -46.76
N PHE A 38 -18.68 20.35 -46.91
CA PHE A 38 -19.82 20.76 -46.08
C PHE A 38 -20.12 19.68 -45.03
N LEU A 39 -20.14 20.07 -43.75
CA LEU A 39 -20.69 19.23 -42.68
C LEU A 39 -22.21 19.09 -42.88
N GLN A 40 -22.69 17.88 -43.17
CA GLN A 40 -24.10 17.55 -43.07
C GLN A 40 -24.45 17.28 -41.60
N LEU A 41 -25.46 17.96 -41.07
CA LEU A 41 -25.82 17.89 -39.65
C LEU A 41 -26.62 16.61 -39.33
N CYS A 42 -25.97 15.62 -38.73
CA CYS A 42 -26.56 14.33 -38.35
C CYS A 42 -27.40 14.42 -37.06
N ASN A 43 -28.53 15.13 -37.13
CA ASN A 43 -29.45 15.35 -36.00
C ASN A 43 -30.18 14.07 -35.50
N GLY A 44 -29.99 12.91 -36.12
CA GLY A 44 -30.60 11.65 -35.69
C GLY A 44 -29.87 10.95 -34.54
N GLY A 45 -28.71 11.45 -34.11
CA GLY A 45 -27.88 10.82 -33.08
C GLY A 45 -27.03 9.67 -33.63
N SER A 46 -26.46 8.85 -32.73
CA SER A 46 -25.77 7.61 -33.12
C SER A 46 -26.73 6.44 -33.25
N VAL A 47 -26.34 5.39 -33.97
CA VAL A 47 -27.18 4.18 -34.05
C VAL A 47 -27.27 3.47 -32.69
N THR A 48 -26.21 3.50 -31.87
CA THR A 48 -26.26 2.93 -30.51
C THR A 48 -27.30 3.63 -29.64
N ASP A 49 -27.48 4.95 -29.77
CA ASP A 49 -28.52 5.70 -29.07
C ASP A 49 -29.93 5.26 -29.51
N LEU A 50 -30.16 5.12 -30.82
CA LEU A 50 -31.43 4.67 -31.40
C LEU A 50 -31.79 3.26 -30.89
N VAL A 51 -30.86 2.31 -30.95
CA VAL A 51 -31.05 0.94 -30.46
C VAL A 51 -31.41 0.93 -28.97
N LYS A 52 -30.65 1.67 -28.15
CA LYS A 52 -30.87 1.73 -26.70
C LYS A 52 -32.10 2.55 -26.31
N GLY A 53 -32.59 3.42 -27.19
CA GLY A 53 -33.88 4.10 -27.06
C GLY A 53 -35.06 3.18 -27.36
N LEU A 54 -34.97 2.34 -28.40
CA LEU A 54 -35.99 1.33 -28.73
C LEU A 54 -36.11 0.26 -27.64
N LEU A 55 -34.98 -0.23 -27.12
CA LEU A 55 -34.97 -1.26 -26.06
C LEU A 55 -35.59 -0.75 -24.75
N LYS A 56 -35.44 0.54 -24.40
CA LYS A 56 -36.16 1.17 -23.28
C LYS A 56 -37.68 1.19 -23.47
N CYS A 57 -38.15 1.13 -24.71
CA CYS A 57 -39.56 1.06 -25.07
C CYS A 57 -40.05 -0.39 -25.29
N GLY A 58 -39.22 -1.40 -25.03
CA GLY A 58 -39.54 -2.81 -25.27
C GLY A 58 -39.54 -3.22 -26.75
N GLN A 59 -38.86 -2.46 -27.62
CA GLN A 59 -38.78 -2.69 -29.06
C GLN A 59 -37.34 -3.00 -29.50
N GLN A 60 -37.19 -3.66 -30.64
CA GLN A 60 -35.90 -3.97 -31.29
C GLN A 60 -35.89 -3.43 -32.73
N LEU A 61 -34.72 -3.30 -33.35
CA LEU A 61 -34.62 -2.97 -34.78
C LEU A 61 -35.00 -4.18 -35.65
N ASP A 62 -35.74 -3.94 -36.72
CA ASP A 62 -36.01 -4.92 -37.76
C ASP A 62 -34.74 -5.23 -38.58
N GLU A 63 -34.55 -6.50 -38.97
CA GLU A 63 -33.41 -6.96 -39.77
C GLU A 63 -33.23 -6.19 -41.07
N ALA A 64 -34.34 -5.76 -41.70
CA ALA A 64 -34.27 -4.97 -42.93
C ALA A 64 -33.64 -3.58 -42.69
N ILE A 65 -33.84 -3.00 -41.51
CA ILE A 65 -33.29 -1.70 -41.11
C ILE A 65 -31.83 -1.87 -40.64
N ILE A 66 -31.52 -2.93 -39.88
CA ILE A 66 -30.14 -3.31 -39.53
C ILE A 66 -29.30 -3.52 -40.81
N SER A 67 -29.86 -4.23 -41.79
CA SER A 67 -29.28 -4.47 -43.12
C SER A 67 -28.98 -3.17 -43.87
N TYR A 68 -29.92 -2.22 -43.90
CA TYR A 68 -29.74 -0.89 -44.50
C TYR A 68 -28.64 -0.05 -43.79
N ILE A 69 -28.58 -0.08 -42.46
CA ILE A 69 -27.55 0.61 -41.68
C ILE A 69 -26.15 0.01 -41.95
N LEU A 70 -26.03 -1.32 -41.95
CA LEU A 70 -24.78 -2.01 -42.26
C LEU A 70 -24.35 -1.80 -43.72
N TYR A 71 -25.29 -1.69 -44.68
CA TYR A 71 -25.00 -1.30 -46.05
C TYR A 71 -24.38 0.11 -46.14
N GLY A 72 -24.96 1.10 -45.45
CA GLY A 72 -24.41 2.45 -45.36
C GLY A 72 -22.99 2.49 -44.76
N ALA A 73 -22.75 1.71 -43.71
CA ALA A 73 -21.42 1.57 -43.10
C ALA A 73 -20.41 0.87 -44.04
N LEU A 74 -20.82 -0.18 -44.75
CA LEU A 74 -19.98 -0.86 -45.75
C LEU A 74 -19.57 0.07 -46.90
N LEU A 75 -20.49 0.91 -47.41
CA LEU A 75 -20.15 1.91 -48.44
C LEU A 75 -19.11 2.93 -47.93
N GLY A 76 -19.26 3.39 -46.68
CA GLY A 76 -18.26 4.26 -46.03
C GLY A 76 -16.89 3.60 -45.93
N LEU A 77 -16.83 2.36 -45.45
CA LEU A 77 -15.58 1.59 -45.35
C LEU A 77 -14.96 1.29 -46.72
N GLN A 78 -15.77 0.95 -47.73
CA GLN A 78 -15.29 0.70 -49.09
C GLN A 78 -14.58 1.93 -49.65
N HIS A 79 -15.15 3.12 -49.42
CA HIS A 79 -14.55 4.38 -49.83
C HIS A 79 -13.20 4.63 -49.14
N LEU A 80 -13.12 4.44 -47.82
CA LEU A 80 -11.87 4.60 -47.05
C LEU A 80 -10.79 3.62 -47.54
N HIS A 81 -11.15 2.34 -47.68
CA HIS A 81 -10.24 1.26 -48.08
C HIS A 81 -9.69 1.49 -49.50
N ASN A 82 -10.54 1.93 -50.43
CA ASN A 82 -10.11 2.33 -51.78
C ASN A 82 -9.10 3.49 -51.77
N ASN A 83 -9.26 4.45 -50.86
CA ASN A 83 -8.31 5.55 -50.62
C ASN A 83 -7.10 5.14 -49.74
N ARG A 84 -6.95 3.85 -49.46
CA ARG A 84 -5.90 3.28 -48.60
C ARG A 84 -5.92 3.81 -47.15
N ILE A 85 -7.08 4.22 -46.66
CA ILE A 85 -7.33 4.60 -45.27
C ILE A 85 -8.01 3.43 -44.57
N ILE A 86 -7.66 3.18 -43.30
CA ILE A 86 -8.34 2.19 -42.45
C ILE A 86 -8.84 2.89 -41.18
N HIS A 87 -10.06 2.55 -40.75
CA HIS A 87 -10.82 3.33 -39.77
C HIS A 87 -10.37 3.06 -38.33
N ARG A 88 -10.19 1.78 -38.00
CA ARG A 88 -9.79 1.20 -36.72
C ARG A 88 -10.75 1.43 -35.54
N ASP A 89 -11.94 1.97 -35.78
CA ASP A 89 -12.92 2.24 -34.72
C ASP A 89 -14.38 2.22 -35.20
N VAL A 90 -14.75 1.15 -35.90
CA VAL A 90 -16.14 0.93 -36.35
C VAL A 90 -16.96 0.39 -35.18
N LYS A 91 -17.95 1.16 -34.72
CA LYS A 91 -18.88 0.85 -33.62
C LYS A 91 -20.17 1.65 -33.83
N GLY A 92 -21.30 1.23 -33.25
CA GLY A 92 -22.58 1.92 -33.47
C GLY A 92 -22.59 3.41 -33.09
N ASN A 93 -21.79 3.80 -32.09
CA ASN A 93 -21.61 5.19 -31.66
C ASN A 93 -20.95 6.09 -32.73
N ASN A 94 -20.11 5.48 -33.59
CA ASN A 94 -19.41 6.16 -34.69
C ASN A 94 -20.18 6.06 -36.03
N ILE A 95 -21.39 5.49 -36.02
CA ILE A 95 -22.33 5.55 -37.13
C ILE A 95 -23.41 6.55 -36.71
N LEU A 96 -23.50 7.69 -37.40
CA LEU A 96 -24.50 8.71 -37.14
C LEU A 96 -25.63 8.67 -38.18
N LEU A 97 -26.80 9.10 -37.74
CA LEU A 97 -28.01 9.16 -38.55
C LEU A 97 -28.42 10.61 -38.81
N THR A 98 -28.92 10.89 -40.00
CA THR A 98 -29.65 12.13 -40.30
C THR A 98 -31.13 11.96 -39.97
N THR A 99 -31.86 13.06 -39.77
CA THR A 99 -33.33 13.07 -39.58
C THR A 99 -34.11 12.58 -40.81
N GLU A 100 -33.43 12.38 -41.94
CA GLU A 100 -33.94 11.81 -43.19
C GLU A 100 -33.54 10.33 -43.36
N GLY A 101 -33.08 9.66 -42.30
CA GLY A 101 -32.69 8.23 -42.34
C GLY A 101 -31.39 7.94 -43.11
N GLY A 102 -30.63 8.96 -43.51
CA GLY A 102 -29.32 8.80 -44.14
C GLY A 102 -28.25 8.41 -43.12
N VAL A 103 -27.42 7.43 -43.46
CA VAL A 103 -26.38 6.81 -42.61
C VAL A 103 -24.99 7.38 -42.94
N LYS A 104 -24.21 7.77 -41.92
CA LYS A 104 -22.84 8.32 -42.08
C LYS A 104 -21.88 7.70 -41.07
N LEU A 105 -20.66 7.36 -41.50
CA LEU A 105 -19.57 6.85 -40.66
C LEU A 105 -18.65 8.03 -40.26
N VAL A 106 -18.30 8.15 -38.97
CA VAL A 106 -17.60 9.31 -38.39
C VAL A 106 -16.50 8.91 -37.39
N ASP A 107 -15.82 9.92 -36.84
CA ASP A 107 -14.67 9.81 -35.94
C ASP A 107 -13.43 9.12 -36.54
N PHE A 108 -12.71 9.89 -37.35
CA PHE A 108 -11.43 9.51 -37.91
C PHE A 108 -10.24 9.72 -36.95
N GLY A 109 -10.48 10.01 -35.66
CA GLY A 109 -9.45 10.38 -34.68
C GLY A 109 -8.36 9.32 -34.45
N VAL A 110 -8.65 8.05 -34.76
CA VAL A 110 -7.67 6.94 -34.75
C VAL A 110 -7.47 6.27 -36.12
N SER A 111 -8.09 6.81 -37.18
CA SER A 111 -7.84 6.38 -38.55
C SER A 111 -6.44 6.77 -39.02
N ALA A 112 -5.92 6.11 -40.06
CA ALA A 112 -4.69 6.55 -40.72
C ALA A 112 -4.55 5.97 -42.15
N GLN A 113 -3.69 6.59 -42.95
CA GLN A 113 -3.37 6.24 -44.34
C GLN A 113 -2.27 5.17 -44.47
N LEU A 114 -2.35 4.26 -45.46
CA LEU A 114 -1.39 3.19 -45.69
C LEU A 114 -0.32 3.61 -46.72
N THR A 115 0.81 4.09 -46.22
CA THR A 115 2.01 4.41 -47.01
C THR A 115 2.86 3.15 -47.25
N SER A 116 3.32 2.91 -48.48
CA SER A 116 4.31 1.88 -48.81
C SER A 116 5.72 2.31 -48.33
N THR A 117 6.59 1.43 -47.84
CA THR A 117 6.81 0.03 -48.26
C THR A 117 6.41 -1.03 -47.22
N ARG A 118 5.95 -2.20 -47.71
CA ARG A 118 5.22 -3.26 -46.98
C ARG A 118 3.90 -2.75 -46.33
N LEU A 119 2.77 -3.08 -46.96
CA LEU A 119 1.41 -2.63 -46.60
C LEU A 119 0.87 -3.31 -45.32
N ARG A 120 1.49 -3.06 -44.17
CA ARG A 120 1.19 -3.74 -42.89
C ARG A 120 1.43 -2.82 -41.68
N ARG A 121 0.60 -2.88 -40.63
CA ARG A 121 0.73 -2.05 -39.41
C ARG A 121 0.82 -2.85 -38.11
N ASN A 122 1.51 -2.28 -37.13
CA ASN A 122 1.85 -2.87 -35.83
C ASN A 122 1.35 -2.07 -34.60
N THR A 123 0.33 -1.21 -34.73
CA THR A 123 -0.20 -0.37 -33.63
C THR A 123 -1.59 -0.81 -33.16
N SER A 124 -1.73 -1.10 -31.87
CA SER A 124 -2.97 -1.55 -31.20
C SER A 124 -3.85 -0.36 -30.81
N VAL A 125 -4.75 0.07 -31.70
CA VAL A 125 -5.64 1.23 -31.46
C VAL A 125 -7.05 0.90 -31.96
N GLY A 126 -8.07 1.23 -31.14
CA GLY A 126 -9.50 1.05 -31.40
C GLY A 126 -10.30 0.87 -30.11
N THR A 127 -11.64 0.89 -30.16
CA THR A 127 -12.48 0.67 -28.96
C THR A 127 -12.53 -0.82 -28.59
N PRO A 128 -12.12 -1.24 -27.37
CA PRO A 128 -11.76 -2.63 -27.06
C PRO A 128 -12.74 -3.76 -27.38
N PHE A 129 -14.06 -3.54 -27.32
CA PHE A 129 -15.05 -4.59 -27.59
C PHE A 129 -15.20 -4.90 -29.09
N TRP A 130 -14.95 -3.90 -29.95
CA TRP A 130 -15.01 -4.00 -31.40
C TRP A 130 -13.65 -4.30 -32.05
N MET A 131 -12.55 -4.31 -31.29
CA MET A 131 -11.20 -4.55 -31.83
C MET A 131 -11.02 -5.97 -32.39
N ALA A 132 -10.39 -6.07 -33.56
CA ALA A 132 -10.10 -7.34 -34.20
C ALA A 132 -8.91 -8.09 -33.56
N PRO A 133 -8.92 -9.45 -33.51
CA PRO A 133 -7.87 -10.25 -32.87
C PRO A 133 -6.44 -9.90 -33.33
N GLU A 134 -6.26 -9.63 -34.62
CA GLU A 134 -4.96 -9.28 -35.20
C GLU A 134 -4.47 -7.88 -34.81
N VAL A 135 -5.37 -6.92 -34.55
CA VAL A 135 -5.02 -5.58 -34.03
C VAL A 135 -4.54 -5.68 -32.59
N ILE A 136 -5.18 -6.56 -31.80
CA ILE A 136 -4.81 -6.83 -30.40
C ILE A 136 -3.47 -7.58 -30.31
N ALA A 137 -3.18 -8.48 -31.26
CA ALA A 137 -1.97 -9.30 -31.26
C ALA A 137 -0.67 -8.51 -31.50
N CYS A 138 -0.73 -7.38 -32.22
CA CYS A 138 0.46 -6.63 -32.64
C CYS A 138 1.27 -6.02 -31.48
N GLU A 139 0.64 -5.74 -30.33
CA GLU A 139 1.34 -5.23 -29.15
C GLU A 139 2.20 -6.29 -28.45
N GLN A 140 1.97 -7.58 -28.76
CA GLN A 140 2.59 -8.72 -28.08
C GLN A 140 3.68 -9.41 -28.92
N GLN A 141 3.78 -9.08 -30.22
CA GLN A 141 4.74 -9.66 -31.16
C GLN A 141 5.18 -8.61 -32.20
N TYR A 142 6.43 -8.15 -32.12
CA TYR A 142 6.95 -7.03 -32.95
C TYR A 142 6.92 -7.27 -34.47
N ASP A 143 6.89 -8.53 -34.92
CA ASP A 143 6.78 -8.91 -36.34
C ASP A 143 5.33 -9.04 -36.84
N TYR A 144 4.34 -9.03 -35.94
CA TYR A 144 2.93 -9.23 -36.31
C TYR A 144 2.30 -7.94 -36.83
N SER A 145 1.42 -8.04 -37.83
CA SER A 145 0.84 -6.86 -38.45
C SER A 145 -0.41 -7.11 -39.31
N TYR A 146 -1.33 -6.14 -39.32
CA TYR A 146 -2.68 -6.24 -39.91
C TYR A 146 -2.92 -5.32 -41.12
N ASP A 147 -4.03 -5.56 -41.83
CA ASP A 147 -4.53 -4.80 -42.99
C ASP A 147 -5.93 -4.18 -42.74
N ALA A 148 -6.59 -3.70 -43.80
CA ALA A 148 -7.92 -3.07 -43.74
C ALA A 148 -9.06 -3.98 -43.24
N ARG A 149 -8.87 -5.30 -43.18
CA ARG A 149 -9.91 -6.25 -42.76
C ARG A 149 -10.20 -6.20 -41.26
N CYS A 150 -9.40 -5.49 -40.46
CA CYS A 150 -9.73 -5.21 -39.07
C CYS A 150 -11.09 -4.50 -38.93
N ASP A 151 -11.38 -3.52 -39.80
CA ASP A 151 -12.65 -2.79 -39.82
C ASP A 151 -13.86 -3.71 -40.10
N VAL A 152 -13.65 -4.82 -40.82
CA VAL A 152 -14.69 -5.83 -41.10
C VAL A 152 -15.07 -6.63 -39.86
N TRP A 153 -14.11 -6.95 -38.98
CA TRP A 153 -14.43 -7.57 -37.69
C TRP A 153 -15.19 -6.59 -36.79
N SER A 154 -14.75 -5.33 -36.73
CA SER A 154 -15.42 -4.28 -35.97
C SER A 154 -16.85 -4.02 -36.45
N LEU A 155 -17.10 -4.09 -37.76
CA LEU A 155 -18.44 -4.10 -38.33
C LEU A 155 -19.25 -5.35 -37.92
N GLY A 156 -18.63 -6.53 -37.87
CA GLY A 156 -19.27 -7.77 -37.39
C GLY A 156 -19.70 -7.71 -35.92
N ILE A 157 -18.89 -7.06 -35.07
CA ILE A 157 -19.27 -6.76 -33.68
C ILE A 157 -20.38 -5.71 -33.62
N THR A 158 -20.32 -4.68 -34.48
CA THR A 158 -21.39 -3.68 -34.60
C THR A 158 -22.71 -4.33 -35.03
N ALA A 159 -22.69 -5.33 -35.92
CA ALA A 159 -23.89 -6.07 -36.30
C ALA A 159 -24.54 -6.80 -35.11
N ILE A 160 -23.75 -7.36 -34.18
CA ILE A 160 -24.29 -7.94 -32.94
C ILE A 160 -24.85 -6.84 -32.03
N GLU A 161 -24.15 -5.71 -31.87
CA GLU A 161 -24.63 -4.53 -31.12
C GLU A 161 -26.00 -4.02 -31.62
N LEU A 162 -26.25 -4.05 -32.94
CA LEU A 162 -27.54 -3.65 -33.52
C LEU A 162 -28.68 -4.64 -33.28
N GLY A 163 -28.38 -5.92 -33.06
CA GLY A 163 -29.37 -6.97 -32.78
C GLY A 163 -29.66 -7.14 -31.28
N ASP A 164 -28.62 -7.42 -30.49
CA ASP A 164 -28.75 -7.72 -29.06
C ASP A 164 -28.78 -6.46 -28.17
N GLY A 165 -28.42 -5.28 -28.71
CA GLY A 165 -28.47 -3.99 -28.01
C GLY A 165 -27.15 -3.48 -27.42
N ASP A 166 -26.21 -4.39 -27.19
CA ASP A 166 -24.88 -4.14 -26.66
C ASP A 166 -23.88 -5.12 -27.32
N PRO A 167 -22.59 -4.77 -27.46
CA PRO A 167 -21.60 -5.65 -28.08
C PRO A 167 -21.29 -6.88 -27.21
N PRO A 168 -20.74 -7.97 -27.78
CA PRO A 168 -20.30 -9.13 -27.01
C PRO A 168 -19.31 -8.74 -25.90
N LEU A 169 -19.50 -9.32 -24.71
CA LEU A 169 -18.66 -9.11 -23.53
C LEU A 169 -18.72 -7.68 -22.95
N PHE A 170 -19.73 -6.86 -23.25
CA PHE A 170 -19.91 -5.50 -22.70
C PHE A 170 -19.97 -5.45 -21.16
N ASP A 171 -20.38 -6.54 -20.53
CA ASP A 171 -20.42 -6.76 -19.08
C ASP A 171 -19.02 -6.86 -18.45
N MET A 172 -17.98 -7.06 -19.27
CA MET A 172 -16.61 -7.27 -18.83
C MET A 172 -15.76 -6.02 -18.99
N HIS A 173 -14.86 -5.79 -18.03
CA HIS A 173 -13.91 -4.69 -18.09
C HIS A 173 -13.11 -4.71 -19.41
N PRO A 174 -12.96 -3.60 -20.15
CA PRO A 174 -12.42 -3.59 -21.52
C PRO A 174 -11.11 -4.37 -21.71
N VAL A 175 -10.17 -4.25 -20.78
CA VAL A 175 -8.89 -4.98 -20.79
C VAL A 175 -9.06 -6.51 -20.70
N LYS A 176 -10.09 -7.01 -20.00
CA LYS A 176 -10.42 -8.45 -19.96
C LYS A 176 -10.98 -8.91 -21.31
N THR A 177 -11.76 -8.07 -21.98
CA THR A 177 -12.31 -8.33 -23.31
C THR A 177 -11.20 -8.50 -24.35
N LEU A 178 -10.18 -7.62 -24.34
CA LEU A 178 -8.99 -7.76 -25.20
C LEU A 178 -8.29 -9.13 -25.03
N PHE A 179 -8.24 -9.67 -23.82
CA PHE A 179 -7.66 -11.00 -23.57
C PHE A 179 -8.58 -12.18 -23.93
N LYS A 180 -9.89 -11.95 -24.07
CA LYS A 180 -10.88 -12.97 -24.47
C LYS A 180 -11.09 -13.03 -25.98
N ILE A 181 -11.11 -11.91 -26.71
CA ILE A 181 -11.35 -11.86 -28.17
C ILE A 181 -10.43 -12.81 -28.98
N PRO A 182 -9.09 -12.83 -28.77
CA PRO A 182 -8.22 -13.77 -29.47
C PRO A 182 -8.39 -15.24 -29.04
N ARG A 183 -8.96 -15.53 -27.86
CA ARG A 183 -9.00 -16.87 -27.24
C ARG A 183 -10.35 -17.58 -27.38
N ASN A 184 -11.45 -16.93 -27.01
CA ASN A 184 -12.81 -17.45 -27.12
C ASN A 184 -13.17 -17.75 -28.59
N PRO A 185 -14.11 -18.66 -28.92
CA PRO A 185 -14.66 -18.75 -30.28
C PRO A 185 -15.22 -17.39 -30.75
N PRO A 186 -15.35 -17.15 -32.07
CA PRO A 186 -16.04 -15.97 -32.60
C PRO A 186 -17.40 -15.79 -31.91
N PRO A 187 -17.75 -14.58 -31.44
CA PRO A 187 -19.04 -14.36 -30.79
C PRO A 187 -20.18 -14.45 -31.80
N THR A 188 -21.35 -14.80 -31.28
CA THR A 188 -22.63 -14.84 -31.99
C THR A 188 -23.62 -13.93 -31.27
N LEU A 189 -24.80 -13.73 -31.87
CA LEU A 189 -25.97 -13.18 -31.18
C LEU A 189 -26.35 -14.05 -29.95
N PHE A 190 -27.05 -13.48 -28.98
CA PHE A 190 -27.43 -14.12 -27.73
C PHE A 190 -28.44 -15.26 -27.91
N GLN A 191 -29.36 -15.12 -28.86
CA GLN A 191 -30.31 -16.16 -29.30
C GLN A 191 -30.33 -16.23 -30.83
N PRO A 192 -29.34 -16.89 -31.47
CA PRO A 192 -29.19 -16.97 -32.93
C PRO A 192 -30.45 -17.47 -33.66
N GLU A 193 -31.23 -18.33 -33.01
CA GLU A 193 -32.49 -18.90 -33.49
C GLU A 193 -33.62 -17.89 -33.71
N ASN A 194 -33.58 -16.72 -33.07
CA ASN A 194 -34.57 -15.65 -33.27
C ASN A 194 -34.31 -14.83 -34.55
N TRP A 195 -33.12 -14.99 -35.14
CA TRP A 195 -32.61 -14.18 -36.25
C TRP A 195 -32.44 -15.01 -37.53
N SER A 196 -32.54 -14.36 -38.69
CA SER A 196 -32.47 -15.06 -39.97
C SER A 196 -31.14 -15.77 -40.18
N ARG A 197 -31.19 -16.86 -40.95
CA ARG A 197 -29.96 -17.55 -41.39
C ARG A 197 -29.06 -16.64 -42.24
N GLY A 198 -29.63 -15.63 -42.89
CA GLY A 198 -28.88 -14.62 -43.63
C GLY A 198 -28.06 -13.70 -42.73
N PHE A 199 -28.67 -13.16 -41.66
CA PHE A 199 -28.00 -12.28 -40.71
C PHE A 199 -26.92 -13.02 -39.91
N ASN A 200 -27.25 -14.19 -39.38
CA ASN A 200 -26.29 -15.07 -38.69
C ASN A 200 -25.09 -15.45 -39.58
N HIS A 201 -25.32 -15.70 -40.88
CA HIS A 201 -24.23 -15.96 -41.83
C HIS A 201 -23.40 -14.70 -42.14
N PHE A 202 -24.00 -13.53 -42.22
CA PHE A 202 -23.25 -12.27 -42.39
C PHE A 202 -22.28 -12.04 -41.21
N ILE A 203 -22.77 -12.20 -39.98
CA ILE A 203 -21.97 -12.05 -38.76
C ILE A 203 -20.82 -13.07 -38.73
N SER A 204 -21.07 -14.34 -39.06
CA SER A 204 -20.01 -15.37 -39.04
C SER A 204 -18.92 -15.15 -40.11
N GLN A 205 -19.25 -14.56 -41.26
CA GLN A 205 -18.29 -14.14 -42.28
C GLN A 205 -17.44 -12.95 -41.82
N CYS A 206 -18.04 -11.96 -41.13
CA CYS A 206 -17.30 -10.83 -40.56
C CYS A 206 -16.34 -11.25 -39.44
N LEU A 207 -16.72 -12.23 -38.62
CA LEU A 207 -15.99 -12.64 -37.41
C LEU A 207 -15.04 -13.84 -37.62
N ILE A 208 -14.53 -14.01 -38.85
CA ILE A 208 -13.42 -14.92 -39.12
C ILE A 208 -12.15 -14.37 -38.45
N LYS A 209 -11.61 -15.09 -37.45
CA LYS A 209 -10.40 -14.69 -36.71
C LYS A 209 -9.15 -14.58 -37.58
N ASP A 210 -9.01 -15.48 -38.54
CA ASP A 210 -7.91 -15.49 -39.50
C ASP A 210 -8.16 -14.37 -40.53
N PHE A 211 -7.51 -13.22 -40.33
CA PHE A 211 -7.80 -12.04 -41.13
C PHE A 211 -7.46 -12.23 -42.62
N GLU A 212 -6.46 -13.05 -42.97
CA GLU A 212 -6.14 -13.35 -44.37
C GLU A 212 -7.27 -14.14 -45.06
N LYS A 213 -8.09 -14.89 -44.30
CA LYS A 213 -9.32 -15.57 -44.76
C LYS A 213 -10.61 -14.75 -44.59
N ARG A 214 -10.60 -13.65 -43.83
CA ARG A 214 -11.76 -12.77 -43.66
C ARG A 214 -12.06 -12.04 -44.99
N PRO A 215 -13.33 -11.94 -45.44
CA PRO A 215 -13.68 -11.29 -46.68
C PRO A 215 -13.39 -9.78 -46.65
N SER A 216 -13.18 -9.19 -47.83
CA SER A 216 -13.11 -7.74 -48.01
C SER A 216 -14.50 -7.09 -47.94
N VAL A 217 -14.52 -5.79 -47.64
CA VAL A 217 -15.75 -4.96 -47.68
C VAL A 217 -16.46 -5.07 -49.04
N THR A 218 -15.71 -5.14 -50.14
CA THR A 218 -16.27 -5.31 -51.49
C THR A 218 -17.06 -6.61 -51.64
N HIS A 219 -16.62 -7.71 -51.01
CA HIS A 219 -17.31 -9.00 -51.09
C HIS A 219 -18.52 -9.06 -50.13
N LEU A 220 -18.46 -8.36 -48.99
CA LEU A 220 -19.59 -8.26 -48.06
C LEU A 220 -20.75 -7.41 -48.60
N LEU A 221 -20.47 -6.44 -49.48
CA LEU A 221 -21.52 -5.71 -50.21
C LEU A 221 -22.33 -6.61 -51.17
N GLU A 222 -21.77 -7.74 -51.62
CA GLU A 222 -22.46 -8.72 -52.46
C GLU A 222 -23.22 -9.79 -51.66
N HIS A 223 -23.05 -9.82 -50.34
CA HIS A 223 -23.65 -10.83 -49.47
C HIS A 223 -25.20 -10.76 -49.50
N PRO A 224 -25.94 -11.89 -49.52
CA PRO A 224 -27.40 -11.88 -49.64
C PRO A 224 -28.13 -11.00 -48.60
N PHE A 225 -27.66 -10.99 -47.35
CA PHE A 225 -28.21 -10.14 -46.28
C PHE A 225 -27.99 -8.63 -46.51
N ILE A 226 -27.09 -8.21 -47.39
CA ILE A 226 -26.85 -6.80 -47.75
C ILE A 226 -27.48 -6.48 -49.11
N ARG A 227 -27.44 -7.42 -50.07
CA ARG A 227 -28.12 -7.29 -51.36
C ARG A 227 -29.63 -7.06 -51.23
N GLN A 228 -30.29 -7.57 -50.18
CA GLN A 228 -31.72 -7.36 -49.94
C GLN A 228 -32.16 -5.89 -49.78
N VAL A 229 -31.22 -4.96 -49.57
CA VAL A 229 -31.47 -3.51 -49.51
C VAL A 229 -31.74 -2.92 -50.89
N HIS A 230 -31.12 -3.46 -51.94
CA HIS A 230 -31.09 -2.85 -53.27
C HIS A 230 -32.50 -2.88 -53.90
N GLY A 231 -33.00 -1.70 -54.29
CA GLY A 231 -34.38 -1.54 -54.79
C GLY A 231 -35.42 -1.36 -53.68
N ARG A 232 -34.99 -1.31 -52.41
CA ARG A 232 -35.81 -0.97 -51.23
C ARG A 232 -35.19 0.14 -50.37
N ASP A 233 -34.00 0.60 -50.73
CA ASP A 233 -33.23 1.67 -50.10
C ASP A 233 -34.07 2.92 -49.77
N MET A 234 -34.80 3.52 -50.72
CA MET A 234 -35.70 4.65 -50.44
C MET A 234 -36.80 4.36 -49.40
N ALA A 235 -37.31 3.13 -49.35
CA ALA A 235 -38.36 2.74 -48.40
C ALA A 235 -37.78 2.50 -46.98
N LEU A 236 -36.64 1.81 -46.91
CA LEU A 236 -35.91 1.54 -45.66
C LEU A 236 -35.34 2.83 -45.05
N GLN A 237 -34.85 3.75 -45.88
CA GLN A 237 -34.45 5.09 -45.49
C GLN A 237 -35.62 5.83 -44.82
N LYS A 238 -36.82 5.81 -45.43
CA LYS A 238 -37.99 6.45 -44.85
C LYS A 238 -38.41 5.80 -43.52
N GLN A 239 -38.46 4.47 -43.45
CA GLN A 239 -38.78 3.77 -42.20
C GLN A 239 -37.81 4.10 -41.07
N LEU A 240 -36.51 4.25 -41.38
CA LEU A 240 -35.51 4.70 -40.40
C LEU A 240 -35.72 6.17 -39.98
N ALA A 241 -36.09 7.06 -40.91
CA ALA A 241 -36.44 8.44 -40.60
C ALA A 241 -37.66 8.54 -39.66
N ASP A 242 -38.71 7.76 -39.94
CA ASP A 242 -39.94 7.70 -39.15
C ASP A 242 -39.64 7.20 -37.70
N LEU A 243 -38.76 6.20 -37.54
CA LEU A 243 -38.29 5.72 -36.22
C LEU A 243 -37.49 6.79 -35.45
N ILE A 244 -36.61 7.53 -36.11
CA ILE A 244 -35.81 8.61 -35.48
C ILE A 244 -36.74 9.72 -34.97
N GLN A 245 -37.77 10.09 -35.74
CA GLN A 245 -38.74 11.12 -35.33
C GLN A 245 -39.58 10.65 -34.14
N ALA A 246 -40.04 9.40 -34.14
CA ALA A 246 -40.78 8.82 -33.01
C ALA A 246 -39.98 8.85 -31.70
N GLN A 247 -38.67 8.53 -31.76
CA GLN A 247 -37.76 8.62 -30.61
C GLN A 247 -37.65 10.06 -30.06
N GLN A 248 -37.49 11.05 -30.94
CA GLN A 248 -37.29 12.44 -30.54
C GLN A 248 -38.53 13.04 -29.86
N HIS A 249 -39.74 12.64 -30.25
CA HIS A 249 -40.97 13.12 -29.63
C HIS A 249 -41.16 12.67 -28.18
N LEU A 250 -40.62 11.51 -27.75
CA LEU A 250 -40.67 11.09 -26.34
C LEU A 250 -39.75 11.91 -25.42
N GLY A 251 -38.75 12.63 -25.97
CA GLY A 251 -37.74 13.34 -25.18
C GLY A 251 -38.17 14.69 -24.58
N SER A 252 -39.39 15.17 -24.84
CA SER A 252 -39.75 16.59 -24.71
C SER A 252 -40.62 16.98 -23.50
N VAL A 253 -40.47 16.33 -22.33
CA VAL A 253 -41.14 16.76 -21.08
C VAL A 253 -40.21 16.75 -19.86
N ALA A 254 -39.31 17.74 -19.75
CA ALA A 254 -38.75 18.26 -18.49
C ALA A 254 -37.74 19.42 -18.71
N LYS A 255 -38.19 20.69 -18.66
CA LYS A 255 -37.29 21.85 -18.45
C LYS A 255 -38.03 23.13 -18.07
N THR A 256 -37.29 24.11 -17.54
CA THR A 256 -37.75 25.32 -16.82
C THR A 256 -38.34 25.01 -15.43
N ARG A 257 -38.24 25.90 -14.43
CA ARG A 257 -37.90 27.34 -14.44
C ARG A 257 -36.98 27.72 -13.27
N HIS A 258 -36.16 28.75 -13.45
CA HIS A 258 -35.37 29.40 -12.38
C HIS A 258 -36.13 30.58 -11.77
N GLU A 259 -35.91 30.88 -10.49
CA GLU A 259 -36.04 32.24 -9.95
C GLU A 259 -35.21 32.42 -8.65
N ARG A 260 -34.85 33.67 -8.32
CA ARG A 260 -34.00 34.05 -7.15
C ARG A 260 -34.74 35.08 -6.30
N ILE A 261 -34.84 34.87 -4.98
CA ILE A 261 -35.11 35.95 -4.00
C ILE A 261 -34.26 35.74 -2.74
N HIS A 262 -33.69 36.82 -2.20
CA HIS A 262 -33.05 36.90 -0.88
C HIS A 262 -33.86 37.84 0.04
N THR A 263 -34.18 37.40 1.25
CA THR A 263 -34.60 38.26 2.38
C THR A 263 -34.00 37.75 3.71
N ARG A 264 -34.06 38.56 4.78
CA ARG A 264 -33.11 38.51 5.92
C ARG A 264 -33.62 37.74 7.17
N ARG A 265 -32.64 37.40 8.04
CA ARG A 265 -32.73 36.84 9.41
C ARG A 265 -33.66 37.66 10.36
N PRO A 266 -34.16 37.08 11.48
CA PRO A 266 -33.39 37.00 12.75
C PRO A 266 -33.42 35.61 13.45
N TYR A 267 -32.87 35.53 14.68
CA TYR A 267 -32.42 34.31 15.37
C TYR A 267 -32.66 34.36 16.90
N ARG A 268 -33.12 33.24 17.49
CA ARG A 268 -32.90 32.72 18.88
C ARG A 268 -33.55 31.31 18.94
N VAL A 269 -32.93 30.21 19.40
CA VAL A 269 -32.35 29.88 20.74
C VAL A 269 -33.48 29.69 21.77
N ASP A 270 -33.58 28.61 22.55
CA ASP A 270 -32.61 27.61 23.07
C ASP A 270 -32.91 26.14 22.59
N ALA A 271 -32.15 25.08 22.90
CA ALA A 271 -31.16 24.87 23.97
C ALA A 271 -29.90 24.07 23.54
N SER A 272 -28.89 24.14 24.40
CA SER A 272 -27.52 23.63 24.23
C SER A 272 -27.35 22.13 23.95
N ASP A 273 -26.45 21.80 23.03
CA ASP A 273 -25.40 20.83 23.31
C ASP A 273 -24.06 21.27 22.66
N LYS A 274 -22.92 20.90 23.25
CA LYS A 274 -21.61 21.55 22.94
C LYS A 274 -20.89 20.90 21.75
N TYR A 275 -21.16 21.39 20.54
CA TYR A 275 -20.37 21.08 19.34
C TYR A 275 -20.00 22.36 18.58
N SER A 276 -18.76 22.43 18.08
CA SER A 276 -18.37 23.49 17.16
C SER A 276 -18.84 23.10 15.74
N PRO A 277 -19.52 23.99 14.98
CA PRO A 277 -19.84 23.74 13.56
C PRO A 277 -18.61 23.91 12.65
N ASP A 278 -17.42 23.85 13.25
CA ASP A 278 -16.20 24.57 12.90
C ASP A 278 -15.01 23.60 12.71
N ASP A 279 -15.25 22.29 12.86
CA ASP A 279 -14.28 21.19 12.90
C ASP A 279 -14.08 20.45 11.56
N ASP A 280 -15.02 20.58 10.62
CA ASP A 280 -14.98 19.98 9.28
C ASP A 280 -15.41 21.01 8.22
N LEU A 281 -14.48 21.36 7.33
CA LEU A 281 -14.64 22.45 6.35
C LEU A 281 -15.76 22.18 5.33
N VAL A 282 -16.19 20.92 5.18
CA VAL A 282 -17.31 20.52 4.31
C VAL A 282 -18.66 21.11 4.77
N ASN A 283 -18.77 21.49 6.06
CA ASN A 283 -19.98 22.12 6.61
C ASN A 283 -20.06 23.64 6.37
N LEU A 284 -19.00 24.28 5.87
CA LEU A 284 -18.99 25.73 5.64
C LEU A 284 -19.90 26.11 4.46
N GLU A 285 -20.75 27.12 4.64
CA GLU A 285 -21.65 27.60 3.59
C GLU A 285 -20.88 28.22 2.41
N VAL A 286 -19.83 28.99 2.70
CA VAL A 286 -18.94 29.71 1.77
C VAL A 286 -17.55 29.08 1.79
N LEU A 287 -16.92 28.93 0.62
CA LEU A 287 -15.70 28.11 0.41
C LEU A 287 -14.45 28.92 0.03
N ASP A 288 -14.49 30.24 0.15
CA ASP A 288 -13.39 31.15 -0.20
C ASP A 288 -12.57 31.51 1.06
N GLU A 289 -12.29 32.81 1.28
CA GLU A 289 -11.51 33.37 2.40
C GLU A 289 -11.91 32.85 3.79
N THR A 290 -13.18 32.43 3.96
CA THR A 290 -13.70 31.82 5.19
C THR A 290 -12.88 30.60 5.65
N ILE A 291 -12.35 29.79 4.72
CA ILE A 291 -11.52 28.63 5.05
C ILE A 291 -10.21 29.06 5.72
N ILE A 292 -9.53 30.08 5.16
CA ILE A 292 -8.25 30.56 5.68
C ILE A 292 -8.45 31.16 7.07
N HIS A 293 -9.48 32.00 7.23
CA HIS A 293 -9.84 32.59 8.52
C HIS A 293 -10.14 31.52 9.57
N GLN A 294 -10.87 30.47 9.19
CA GLN A 294 -11.20 29.37 10.08
C GLN A 294 -9.97 28.54 10.49
N LEU A 295 -9.07 28.22 9.55
CA LEU A 295 -7.81 27.54 9.86
C LEU A 295 -6.89 28.41 10.72
N GLN A 296 -6.86 29.73 10.51
CA GLN A 296 -6.08 30.67 11.31
C GLN A 296 -6.60 30.75 12.75
N LYS A 297 -7.92 30.89 12.93
CA LYS A 297 -8.59 30.86 14.24
C LYS A 297 -8.27 29.56 14.99
N ARG A 298 -8.50 28.41 14.34
CA ARG A 298 -8.19 27.09 14.92
C ARG A 298 -6.71 26.94 15.28
N TYR A 299 -5.79 27.46 14.46
CA TYR A 299 -4.35 27.44 14.75
C TYR A 299 -4.00 28.28 15.99
N ALA A 300 -4.62 29.46 16.16
CA ALA A 300 -4.48 30.28 17.36
C ALA A 300 -5.05 29.58 18.62
N ASP A 301 -6.17 28.87 18.48
CA ASP A 301 -6.78 28.01 19.52
C ASP A 301 -6.00 26.67 19.74
N LEU A 302 -4.81 26.52 19.16
CA LEU A 302 -3.96 25.31 19.15
C LEU A 302 -4.61 24.04 18.54
N GLN A 303 -5.76 24.19 17.86
CA GLN A 303 -6.48 23.13 17.16
C GLN A 303 -5.88 22.92 15.75
N ILE A 304 -4.64 22.43 15.70
CA ILE A 304 -3.87 22.24 14.46
C ILE A 304 -4.48 21.23 13.46
N TYR A 305 -5.47 20.45 13.88
CA TYR A 305 -6.14 19.44 13.08
C TYR A 305 -7.54 19.92 12.66
N THR A 306 -7.87 19.73 11.39
CA THR A 306 -9.19 20.10 10.82
C THR A 306 -9.61 19.07 9.78
N TYR A 307 -10.87 18.67 9.74
CA TYR A 307 -11.35 17.70 8.76
C TYR A 307 -11.76 18.33 7.42
N VAL A 308 -11.68 17.51 6.37
CA VAL A 308 -12.30 17.75 5.05
C VAL A 308 -13.03 16.47 4.65
N GLY A 309 -14.26 16.30 5.13
CA GLY A 309 -15.06 15.11 4.86
C GLY A 309 -14.48 13.86 5.52
N ASP A 310 -13.81 13.01 4.76
CA ASP A 310 -13.02 11.87 5.26
C ASP A 310 -11.54 12.23 5.52
N ILE A 311 -10.97 13.19 4.79
CA ILE A 311 -9.57 13.62 4.84
C ILE A 311 -9.25 14.45 6.09
N LEU A 312 -7.98 14.48 6.49
CA LEU A 312 -7.45 15.30 7.60
C LEU A 312 -6.41 16.33 7.11
N ILE A 313 -6.60 17.59 7.47
CA ILE A 313 -5.57 18.63 7.42
C ILE A 313 -4.83 18.67 8.77
N ALA A 314 -3.51 18.81 8.72
CA ALA A 314 -2.63 18.98 9.88
C ALA A 314 -1.69 20.18 9.65
N LEU A 315 -1.81 21.24 10.45
CA LEU A 315 -0.89 22.38 10.41
C LEU A 315 0.28 22.14 11.36
N ASN A 316 1.51 22.45 10.96
CA ASN A 316 2.66 22.29 11.86
C ASN A 316 2.63 23.34 13.01
N PRO A 317 2.52 22.96 14.30
CA PRO A 317 2.56 23.92 15.40
C PRO A 317 3.94 24.56 15.61
N PHE A 318 5.02 23.96 15.10
CA PHE A 318 6.42 24.24 15.47
C PHE A 318 6.72 24.19 16.98
N GLN A 319 5.82 23.59 17.78
CA GLN A 319 5.97 23.37 19.22
C GLN A 319 5.30 22.07 19.66
N ASN A 320 5.75 21.51 20.79
CA ASN A 320 5.19 20.27 21.34
C ASN A 320 3.82 20.52 22.00
N LEU A 321 2.79 19.79 21.56
CA LEU A 321 1.44 19.84 22.11
C LEU A 321 1.14 18.58 22.96
N SER A 322 0.42 18.75 24.07
CA SER A 322 0.10 17.67 25.04
C SER A 322 -0.97 16.67 24.57
N ILE A 323 -1.49 16.83 23.35
CA ILE A 323 -2.61 16.08 22.75
C ILE A 323 -2.25 14.62 22.35
N TYR A 324 -0.98 14.23 22.40
CA TYR A 324 -0.51 12.91 21.96
C TYR A 324 -0.40 11.86 23.08
N SER A 325 -0.94 12.15 24.27
CA SER A 325 -0.78 11.27 25.43
C SER A 325 -1.50 9.90 25.26
N PRO A 326 -1.10 8.86 26.03
CA PRO A 326 -1.83 7.59 26.08
C PRO A 326 -3.28 7.69 26.59
N GLN A 327 -3.69 8.85 27.14
CA GLN A 327 -5.08 9.13 27.50
C GLN A 327 -5.88 9.54 26.26
N PHE A 328 -5.34 10.42 25.41
CA PHE A 328 -5.93 10.75 24.11
C PHE A 328 -6.00 9.51 23.19
N SER A 329 -4.99 8.63 23.22
CA SER A 329 -5.09 7.33 22.51
C SER A 329 -6.24 6.42 23.01
N LYS A 330 -6.76 6.62 24.23
CA LYS A 330 -8.01 5.96 24.67
C LYS A 330 -9.26 6.72 24.22
N LEU A 331 -9.21 8.05 24.23
CA LEU A 331 -10.31 8.93 23.84
C LEU A 331 -10.78 8.70 22.39
N TYR A 332 -9.85 8.41 21.47
CA TYR A 332 -10.16 8.15 20.06
C TYR A 332 -10.44 6.66 19.72
N HIS A 333 -10.19 5.70 20.63
CA HIS A 333 -10.28 4.27 20.30
C HIS A 333 -11.72 3.79 20.10
N GLY A 334 -12.10 3.51 18.84
CA GLY A 334 -13.44 3.02 18.48
C GLY A 334 -14.56 4.01 18.78
N VAL A 335 -14.25 5.29 19.02
CA VAL A 335 -15.22 6.35 19.30
C VAL A 335 -15.71 6.97 17.99
N LYS A 336 -16.88 7.64 18.04
CA LYS A 336 -17.40 8.45 16.94
C LYS A 336 -16.38 9.50 16.48
N ARG A 337 -16.24 9.70 15.17
CA ARG A 337 -15.51 10.84 14.58
C ARG A 337 -16.15 12.16 15.01
N SER A 338 -17.48 12.18 15.20
CA SER A 338 -18.22 13.37 15.64
C SER A 338 -18.26 13.59 17.16
N SER A 339 -17.70 12.71 18.00
CA SER A 339 -17.71 12.87 19.47
C SER A 339 -16.46 13.54 20.03
N ASN A 340 -15.40 13.68 19.23
CA ASN A 340 -14.14 14.30 19.63
C ASN A 340 -13.72 15.30 18.54
N PRO A 341 -12.86 16.30 18.86
CA PRO A 341 -12.25 17.17 17.86
C PRO A 341 -11.45 16.39 16.79
N PRO A 342 -11.12 17.01 15.64
CA PRO A 342 -10.25 16.42 14.64
C PRO A 342 -8.88 16.06 15.21
N HIS A 343 -8.37 14.86 14.89
CA HIS A 343 -7.08 14.41 15.39
C HIS A 343 -6.45 13.32 14.53
N ILE A 344 -5.12 13.24 14.51
CA ILE A 344 -4.37 12.19 13.79
C ILE A 344 -4.72 10.78 14.28
N PHE A 345 -4.96 10.62 15.59
CA PHE A 345 -5.40 9.33 16.16
C PHE A 345 -6.77 8.87 15.63
N ALA A 346 -7.68 9.80 15.31
CA ALA A 346 -8.98 9.44 14.73
C ALA A 346 -8.83 8.87 13.30
N SER A 347 -7.84 9.36 12.53
CA SER A 347 -7.52 8.81 11.21
C SER A 347 -6.87 7.42 11.32
N ALA A 348 -6.01 7.22 12.31
CA ALA A 348 -5.41 5.91 12.59
C ALA A 348 -6.42 4.87 13.12
N ASP A 349 -7.37 5.25 13.99
CA ASP A 349 -8.47 4.35 14.37
C ASP A 349 -9.40 4.10 13.17
N ALA A 350 -9.75 5.10 12.37
CA ALA A 350 -10.56 4.90 11.15
C ALA A 350 -9.96 3.86 10.18
N ALA A 351 -8.65 3.90 9.93
CA ALA A 351 -7.95 2.88 9.16
C ALA A 351 -7.97 1.50 9.86
N TYR A 352 -7.68 1.44 11.16
CA TYR A 352 -7.68 0.20 11.94
C TYR A 352 -9.07 -0.49 12.00
N GLN A 353 -10.13 0.28 12.25
CA GLN A 353 -11.52 -0.19 12.20
C GLN A 353 -11.90 -0.59 10.76
N GLY A 354 -11.41 0.13 9.75
CA GLY A 354 -11.57 -0.22 8.33
C GLY A 354 -11.02 -1.61 8.01
N MET A 355 -9.75 -1.83 8.34
CA MET A 355 -9.06 -3.11 8.19
C MET A 355 -9.85 -4.27 8.83
N ILE A 356 -10.24 -4.13 10.11
CA ILE A 356 -10.93 -5.20 10.86
C ILE A 356 -12.36 -5.42 10.38
N THR A 357 -13.11 -4.36 10.05
CA THR A 357 -14.55 -4.47 9.76
C THR A 357 -14.83 -4.85 8.31
N PHE A 358 -13.93 -4.51 7.37
CA PHE A 358 -14.08 -4.86 5.95
C PHE A 358 -13.18 -6.02 5.52
N ASN A 359 -12.20 -6.44 6.34
CA ASN A 359 -11.17 -7.42 5.99
C ASN A 359 -10.46 -7.08 4.65
N LYS A 360 -10.04 -5.81 4.51
CA LYS A 360 -9.35 -5.25 3.34
C LYS A 360 -8.15 -4.43 3.84
N ASP A 361 -7.00 -4.55 3.18
CA ASP A 361 -5.80 -3.77 3.52
C ASP A 361 -6.06 -2.25 3.40
N GLN A 362 -5.26 -1.46 4.11
CA GLN A 362 -5.42 -0.01 4.21
C GLN A 362 -4.08 0.69 3.93
N CYS A 363 -4.11 1.93 3.42
CA CYS A 363 -2.92 2.74 3.15
C CYS A 363 -3.15 4.16 3.69
N ILE A 364 -2.30 4.64 4.60
CA ILE A 364 -2.35 6.02 5.09
C ILE A 364 -1.24 6.82 4.38
N ILE A 365 -1.64 7.84 3.62
CA ILE A 365 -0.77 8.60 2.72
C ILE A 365 -0.63 10.02 3.27
N ILE A 366 0.60 10.39 3.62
CA ILE A 366 0.93 11.65 4.27
C ILE A 366 1.71 12.52 3.27
N SER A 367 1.24 13.74 3.01
CA SER A 367 1.77 14.60 1.94
C SER A 367 1.77 16.09 2.31
N GLY A 368 2.64 16.87 1.68
CA GLY A 368 2.88 18.28 1.99
C GLY A 368 4.35 18.68 1.81
N GLU A 369 4.65 19.98 1.89
CA GLU A 369 6.00 20.57 1.75
C GLU A 369 7.05 20.01 2.72
N SER A 370 8.33 20.26 2.42
CA SER A 370 9.42 19.98 3.36
C SER A 370 9.27 20.84 4.63
N GLY A 371 9.42 20.23 5.80
CA GLY A 371 9.14 20.88 7.10
C GLY A 371 7.65 20.94 7.53
N ALA A 372 6.70 20.44 6.74
CA ALA A 372 5.27 20.50 7.07
C ALA A 372 4.79 19.52 8.19
N GLY A 373 5.65 18.68 8.76
CA GLY A 373 5.29 17.75 9.86
C GLY A 373 4.84 16.34 9.43
N LYS A 374 5.24 15.87 8.24
CA LYS A 374 4.88 14.54 7.71
C LYS A 374 5.37 13.37 8.58
N THR A 375 6.67 13.36 8.89
CA THR A 375 7.33 12.28 9.67
C THR A 375 6.81 12.19 11.10
N GLU A 376 6.53 13.33 11.75
CA GLU A 376 5.84 13.37 13.05
C GLU A 376 4.43 12.77 12.96
N SER A 377 3.66 13.14 11.92
CA SER A 377 2.33 12.56 11.69
C SER A 377 2.42 11.04 11.48
N ALA A 378 3.44 10.57 10.75
CA ALA A 378 3.71 9.13 10.56
C ALA A 378 4.05 8.44 11.88
N HIS A 379 4.91 9.03 12.71
CA HIS A 379 5.26 8.51 14.03
C HIS A 379 4.01 8.36 14.92
N LEU A 380 3.17 9.39 14.97
CA LEU A 380 1.94 9.43 15.77
C LEU A 380 0.92 8.37 15.30
N ILE A 381 0.82 8.13 13.99
CA ILE A 381 0.01 7.04 13.42
C ILE A 381 0.54 5.68 13.89
N VAL A 382 1.85 5.41 13.77
CA VAL A 382 2.47 4.15 14.22
C VAL A 382 2.28 3.94 15.71
N GLN A 383 2.48 4.97 16.53
CA GLN A 383 2.26 4.95 17.97
C GLN A 383 0.82 4.55 18.32
N HIS A 384 -0.16 5.11 17.59
CA HIS A 384 -1.57 4.81 17.82
C HIS A 384 -1.96 3.41 17.33
N LEU A 385 -1.59 3.01 16.11
CA LEU A 385 -1.85 1.67 15.58
C LEU A 385 -1.23 0.56 16.46
N THR A 386 -0.03 0.79 17.00
CA THR A 386 0.64 -0.14 17.92
C THR A 386 -0.04 -0.18 19.31
N PHE A 387 -0.80 0.85 19.68
CA PHE A 387 -1.68 0.86 20.86
C PHE A 387 -3.00 0.14 20.59
N LEU A 388 -3.67 0.45 19.47
CA LEU A 388 -4.94 -0.14 19.04
C LEU A 388 -4.84 -1.65 18.88
N GLY A 389 -3.81 -2.11 18.16
CA GLY A 389 -3.56 -3.52 17.87
C GLY A 389 -3.00 -4.35 19.02
N LYS A 390 -3.09 -3.87 20.28
CA LYS A 390 -2.89 -4.62 21.53
C LYS A 390 -1.74 -5.65 21.47
N ALA A 391 -0.57 -5.21 21.01
CA ALA A 391 0.57 -6.08 20.74
C ALA A 391 0.84 -7.03 21.94
N SER A 392 0.62 -8.32 21.73
CA SER A 392 0.65 -9.34 22.79
C SER A 392 2.05 -9.48 23.41
N ASN A 393 3.08 -9.20 22.62
CA ASN A 393 4.45 -9.06 23.06
C ASN A 393 4.81 -7.57 23.23
N ARG A 394 5.01 -7.14 24.48
CA ARG A 394 5.46 -5.78 24.82
C ARG A 394 6.77 -5.40 24.12
N ALA A 395 7.71 -6.33 23.98
CA ALA A 395 8.98 -6.07 23.32
C ALA A 395 8.80 -5.79 21.82
N LEU A 396 7.83 -6.43 21.13
CA LEU A 396 7.56 -6.14 19.71
C LEU A 396 7.06 -4.69 19.53
N ARG A 397 6.19 -4.22 20.42
CA ARG A 397 5.76 -2.81 20.46
C ARG A 397 6.94 -1.87 20.67
N GLU A 398 7.79 -2.15 21.64
CA GLU A 398 8.95 -1.30 21.94
C GLU A 398 9.94 -1.29 20.76
N LYS A 399 10.20 -2.43 20.12
CA LYS A 399 10.98 -2.53 18.87
C LYS A 399 10.42 -1.66 17.75
N ILE A 400 9.14 -1.78 17.41
CA ILE A 400 8.51 -1.03 16.29
C ILE A 400 8.67 0.49 16.48
N LEU A 401 8.60 0.99 17.71
CA LEU A 401 8.72 2.42 18.00
C LEU A 401 10.18 2.92 17.97
N GLN A 402 11.16 2.11 18.36
CA GLN A 402 12.60 2.47 18.29
C GLN A 402 13.18 2.44 16.86
N VAL A 403 12.44 1.89 15.89
CA VAL A 403 12.90 1.80 14.50
C VAL A 403 12.91 3.15 13.79
N ASN A 404 11.94 4.04 14.10
CA ASN A 404 11.89 5.38 13.49
C ASN A 404 13.17 6.20 13.78
N PRO A 405 13.57 6.44 15.06
CA PRO A 405 14.82 7.17 15.36
C PRO A 405 16.07 6.55 14.72
N LEU A 406 16.18 5.23 14.68
CA LEU A 406 17.32 4.56 14.04
C LEU A 406 17.39 4.81 12.54
N VAL A 407 16.28 4.66 11.82
CA VAL A 407 16.27 4.88 10.37
C VAL A 407 16.39 6.38 10.05
N GLU A 408 15.82 7.26 10.87
CA GLU A 408 15.95 8.72 10.71
C GLU A 408 17.39 9.21 10.90
N ALA A 409 18.17 8.67 11.85
CA ALA A 409 19.59 9.06 11.98
C ALA A 409 20.42 8.75 10.71
N PHE A 410 20.10 7.67 9.99
CA PHE A 410 20.77 7.29 8.74
C PHE A 410 20.09 7.83 7.46
N GLY A 411 18.83 8.25 7.55
CA GLY A 411 18.01 8.65 6.39
C GLY A 411 17.69 10.14 6.33
N ASN A 412 17.86 10.87 7.43
CA ASN A 412 17.55 12.29 7.52
C ASN A 412 18.82 13.15 7.64
N ALA A 413 18.72 14.42 7.23
CA ALA A 413 19.76 15.42 7.34
C ALA A 413 19.18 16.83 7.52
N CYS A 414 20.02 17.77 7.96
CA CYS A 414 19.67 19.19 8.00
C CYS A 414 19.81 19.81 6.60
N THR A 415 18.75 20.47 6.17
CA THR A 415 18.63 21.23 4.92
C THR A 415 18.32 22.69 5.22
N ALA A 416 18.45 23.58 4.24
CA ALA A 416 18.12 25.00 4.41
C ALA A 416 16.68 25.25 4.92
N ILE A 417 15.74 24.34 4.63
CA ILE A 417 14.30 24.51 4.94
C ILE A 417 13.84 23.65 6.14
N ASN A 418 14.55 22.57 6.50
CA ASN A 418 14.22 21.69 7.61
C ASN A 418 15.46 21.00 8.21
N ASP A 419 15.62 21.06 9.54
CA ASP A 419 16.79 20.51 10.26
C ASP A 419 16.77 18.98 10.41
N ASN A 420 15.59 18.35 10.35
CA ASN A 420 15.41 16.89 10.35
C ASN A 420 14.63 16.52 9.08
N SER A 421 15.25 16.68 7.91
CA SER A 421 14.62 16.40 6.61
C SER A 421 14.92 14.98 6.15
N SER A 422 13.89 14.16 5.98
CA SER A 422 14.03 12.84 5.36
C SER A 422 14.55 12.97 3.94
N ARG A 423 15.68 12.32 3.65
CA ARG A 423 16.35 12.29 2.34
C ARG A 423 16.18 10.93 1.65
N PHE A 424 15.11 10.22 2.00
CA PHE A 424 14.64 8.97 1.42
C PHE A 424 13.11 8.87 1.63
N GLY A 425 12.44 8.00 0.86
CA GLY A 425 11.03 7.65 1.07
C GLY A 425 10.90 6.38 1.90
N LYS A 426 10.01 6.41 2.90
CA LYS A 426 9.71 5.30 3.82
C LYS A 426 8.26 4.82 3.63
N TYR A 427 8.09 3.56 3.25
CA TYR A 427 6.79 2.89 3.33
C TYR A 427 6.82 1.83 4.42
N LEU A 428 6.02 2.01 5.46
CA LEU A 428 5.95 1.13 6.62
C LEU A 428 4.66 0.29 6.56
N GLU A 429 4.82 -1.01 6.37
CA GLU A 429 3.77 -2.01 6.37
C GLU A 429 3.63 -2.58 7.79
N MET A 430 2.58 -2.19 8.51
CA MET A 430 2.22 -2.82 9.78
C MET A 430 1.33 -4.04 9.53
N MET A 431 1.77 -5.21 10.01
CA MET A 431 1.09 -6.49 9.79
C MET A 431 0.24 -6.87 11.02
N PHE A 432 -1.00 -7.28 10.79
CA PHE A 432 -1.97 -7.65 11.82
C PHE A 432 -2.59 -9.04 11.57
N THR A 433 -3.07 -9.69 12.63
CA THR A 433 -4.00 -10.81 12.52
C THR A 433 -5.38 -10.32 12.02
N PRO A 434 -6.24 -11.21 11.49
CA PRO A 434 -7.65 -10.91 11.26
C PRO A 434 -8.43 -10.49 12.53
N THR A 435 -7.89 -10.81 13.71
CA THR A 435 -8.42 -10.36 15.02
C THR A 435 -7.88 -8.98 15.46
N GLY A 436 -7.09 -8.31 14.62
CA GLY A 436 -6.57 -6.96 14.86
C GLY A 436 -5.33 -6.86 15.73
N ALA A 437 -4.66 -7.96 16.06
CA ALA A 437 -3.44 -7.97 16.88
C ALA A 437 -2.19 -7.72 16.02
N VAL A 438 -1.27 -6.85 16.47
CA VAL A 438 0.00 -6.60 15.76
C VAL A 438 0.85 -7.88 15.72
N MET A 439 1.16 -8.34 14.51
CA MET A 439 2.03 -9.50 14.23
C MET A 439 3.48 -9.10 14.01
N GLY A 440 3.72 -7.94 13.41
CA GLY A 440 5.05 -7.44 13.08
C GLY A 440 4.99 -6.21 12.19
N ALA A 441 6.14 -5.81 11.65
CA ALA A 441 6.21 -4.70 10.70
C ALA A 441 7.33 -4.89 9.67
N LYS A 442 7.24 -4.18 8.54
CA LYS A 442 8.18 -4.21 7.43
C LYS A 442 8.33 -2.81 6.83
N ILE A 443 9.56 -2.38 6.57
CA ILE A 443 9.88 -1.10 5.91
C ILE A 443 10.37 -1.40 4.50
N SER A 444 9.79 -0.69 3.52
CA SER A 444 10.36 -0.53 2.19
C SER A 444 11.01 0.85 2.10
N GLU A 445 12.27 0.88 1.67
CA GLU A 445 13.08 2.09 1.47
C GLU A 445 13.11 2.49 -0.01
N TYR A 446 13.11 3.79 -0.29
CA TYR A 446 13.15 4.32 -1.65
C TYR A 446 14.01 5.56 -1.73
N LEU A 447 14.72 5.75 -2.85
CA LEU A 447 15.26 7.05 -3.29
C LEU A 447 16.13 7.77 -2.24
N LEU A 448 17.08 7.07 -1.64
CA LEU A 448 18.08 7.68 -0.74
C LEU A 448 19.00 8.65 -1.50
N GLU A 449 19.14 9.88 -1.00
CA GLU A 449 20.00 10.95 -1.54
C GLU A 449 21.50 10.66 -1.29
N LYS A 450 22.06 9.62 -1.92
CA LYS A 450 23.45 9.17 -1.67
C LYS A 450 24.50 10.26 -1.86
N SER A 451 24.29 11.20 -2.77
CA SER A 451 25.23 12.29 -3.06
C SER A 451 25.51 13.19 -1.85
N ARG A 452 24.57 13.30 -0.90
CA ARG A 452 24.76 13.99 0.38
C ARG A 452 25.93 13.44 1.21
N VAL A 453 26.29 12.16 1.01
CA VAL A 453 27.43 11.52 1.71
C VAL A 453 28.75 12.22 1.39
N ILE A 454 28.94 12.67 0.14
CA ILE A 454 30.21 13.20 -0.37
C ILE A 454 30.26 14.72 -0.43
N LYS A 455 29.11 15.38 -0.61
CA LYS A 455 29.01 16.84 -0.79
C LYS A 455 27.63 17.34 -0.36
N GLN A 456 27.58 18.50 0.27
CA GLN A 456 26.35 19.15 0.72
C GLN A 456 26.25 20.57 0.14
N ALA A 457 25.04 21.15 0.15
CA ALA A 457 24.86 22.55 -0.24
C ALA A 457 25.21 23.51 0.92
N VAL A 458 25.51 24.76 0.60
CA VAL A 458 25.91 25.77 1.59
C VAL A 458 24.82 25.95 2.66
N GLY A 459 25.20 25.74 3.93
CA GLY A 459 24.29 25.80 5.08
C GLY A 459 23.59 24.47 5.43
N GLU A 460 23.72 23.44 4.60
CA GLU A 460 23.21 22.09 4.90
C GLU A 460 24.23 21.24 5.67
N LYS A 461 23.82 20.03 6.06
CA LYS A 461 24.70 19.02 6.68
C LYS A 461 24.54 17.65 6.01
N ASN A 462 25.51 16.77 6.29
CA ASN A 462 25.45 15.35 5.93
C ASN A 462 24.38 14.61 6.78
N PHE A 463 24.18 13.31 6.55
CA PHE A 463 23.29 12.47 7.37
C PHE A 463 23.67 12.51 8.85
N HIS A 464 22.67 12.59 9.73
CA HIS A 464 22.87 12.84 11.16
C HIS A 464 23.81 11.84 11.85
N ILE A 465 23.76 10.57 11.44
CA ILE A 465 24.57 9.48 11.99
C ILE A 465 26.08 9.76 11.96
N PHE A 466 26.61 10.47 10.96
CA PHE A 466 28.04 10.78 10.91
C PHE A 466 28.44 11.73 12.05
N TYR A 467 27.65 12.76 12.33
CA TYR A 467 27.88 13.69 13.45
C TYR A 467 27.66 12.99 14.80
N TYR A 468 26.62 12.16 14.92
CA TYR A 468 26.33 11.42 16.15
C TYR A 468 27.43 10.41 16.50
N ILE A 469 27.89 9.60 15.53
CA ILE A 469 29.01 8.66 15.76
C ILE A 469 30.28 9.43 16.13
N TYR A 470 30.62 10.50 15.41
CA TYR A 470 31.88 11.20 15.63
C TYR A 470 31.91 11.89 17.01
N ALA A 471 30.83 12.55 17.43
CA ALA A 471 30.71 13.11 18.79
C ALA A 471 30.62 12.02 19.87
N GLY A 472 29.88 10.94 19.63
CA GLY A 472 29.80 9.79 20.53
C GLY A 472 31.16 9.16 20.81
N LEU A 473 31.93 8.87 19.75
CA LEU A 473 33.28 8.33 19.86
C LEU A 473 34.30 9.34 20.44
N TYR A 474 34.10 10.65 20.24
CA TYR A 474 34.89 11.70 20.90
C TYR A 474 34.68 11.65 22.43
N HIS A 475 33.44 11.76 22.90
CA HIS A 475 33.14 11.75 24.34
C HIS A 475 33.46 10.39 25.01
N GLN A 476 33.29 9.28 24.30
CA GLN A 476 33.68 7.94 24.77
C GLN A 476 35.20 7.65 24.65
N LYS A 477 36.01 8.61 24.18
CA LYS A 477 37.48 8.49 23.99
C LYS A 477 37.90 7.31 23.11
N LYS A 478 37.12 7.06 22.06
CA LYS A 478 37.29 5.94 21.12
C LYS A 478 37.71 6.36 19.71
N LEU A 479 37.95 7.64 19.42
CA LEU A 479 38.34 8.07 18.06
C LEU A 479 39.56 7.34 17.51
N PHE A 480 40.55 7.04 18.36
CA PHE A 480 41.72 6.24 18.00
C PHE A 480 41.37 4.80 17.57
N GLU A 481 40.39 4.14 18.22
CA GLU A 481 39.88 2.80 17.84
C GLU A 481 39.31 2.79 16.41
N TYR A 482 38.68 3.90 16.00
CA TYR A 482 38.08 4.08 14.68
C TYR A 482 38.94 4.92 13.74
N LYS A 483 40.23 5.16 14.07
CA LYS A 483 41.19 5.95 13.28
C LYS A 483 40.59 7.28 12.77
N LEU A 484 39.87 8.00 13.63
CA LEU A 484 39.28 9.31 13.32
C LEU A 484 40.12 10.44 13.93
N PRO A 485 40.31 11.58 13.23
CA PRO A 485 41.10 12.71 13.73
C PRO A 485 40.41 13.40 14.92
N GLU A 486 41.20 13.94 15.86
CA GLU A 486 40.67 14.67 17.03
C GLU A 486 40.64 16.21 16.86
N LYS A 487 41.38 16.75 15.87
CA LYS A 487 41.64 18.20 15.74
C LYS A 487 41.03 18.88 14.50
N LYS A 488 40.85 18.12 13.41
CA LYS A 488 40.28 18.57 12.14
C LYS A 488 39.13 17.62 11.78
N PRO A 489 37.97 18.09 11.30
CA PRO A 489 36.89 17.20 10.91
C PRO A 489 37.24 16.47 9.59
N PRO A 490 36.75 15.23 9.39
CA PRO A 490 36.85 14.54 8.10
C PRO A 490 36.12 15.28 6.97
N ARG A 491 36.70 15.28 5.76
CA ARG A 491 36.27 16.10 4.60
C ARG A 491 34.77 16.04 4.31
N TYR A 492 34.16 14.86 4.36
CA TYR A 492 32.75 14.64 4.04
C TYR A 492 31.75 15.23 5.05
N ILE A 493 32.21 15.69 6.21
CA ILE A 493 31.38 16.37 7.22
C ILE A 493 31.94 17.73 7.65
N ASP A 494 33.01 18.19 6.99
CA ASP A 494 33.52 19.54 7.17
C ASP A 494 32.60 20.56 6.49
N ASN A 495 32.53 21.78 7.03
CA ASN A 495 31.66 22.84 6.54
C ASN A 495 32.51 24.09 6.28
N ASP A 496 32.18 24.87 5.24
CA ASP A 496 32.82 26.17 4.93
C ASP A 496 32.84 27.18 6.12
N THR A 497 32.01 26.93 7.14
CA THR A 497 31.94 27.73 8.37
C THR A 497 32.97 27.35 9.44
N GLY A 498 33.71 26.24 9.29
CA GLY A 498 34.70 25.74 10.25
C GLY A 498 34.18 25.30 11.63
N ARG A 499 32.86 25.45 11.91
CA ARG A 499 32.28 25.23 13.25
C ARG A 499 32.13 23.77 13.65
N VAL A 500 32.39 22.81 12.75
CA VAL A 500 32.06 21.39 12.94
C VAL A 500 32.68 20.79 14.21
N MET A 501 33.96 21.03 14.46
CA MET A 501 34.64 20.54 15.68
C MET A 501 34.10 21.20 16.96
N HIS A 502 33.74 22.48 16.91
CA HIS A 502 33.08 23.14 18.02
C HIS A 502 31.70 22.53 18.30
N ASP A 503 30.92 22.29 17.24
CA ASP A 503 29.62 21.61 17.28
C ASP A 503 29.74 20.20 17.88
N ILE A 504 30.81 19.47 17.58
CA ILE A 504 31.09 18.12 18.11
C ILE A 504 31.44 18.15 19.61
N ILE A 505 32.24 19.12 20.04
CA ILE A 505 32.76 19.20 21.42
C ILE A 505 31.75 19.82 22.39
N SER A 506 31.03 20.87 21.95
CA SER A 506 30.16 21.68 22.82
C SER A 506 28.70 21.24 22.85
N LYS A 507 28.23 20.50 21.84
CA LYS A 507 26.79 20.26 21.64
C LYS A 507 26.37 18.90 22.19
N GLU A 508 26.08 18.88 23.49
CA GLU A 508 25.59 17.71 24.26
C GLU A 508 24.41 16.96 23.59
N SER A 509 23.63 17.64 22.73
CA SER A 509 22.60 16.99 21.90
C SER A 509 23.14 15.87 21.00
N TYR A 510 24.38 15.94 20.49
CA TYR A 510 24.92 14.88 19.64
C TYR A 510 25.32 13.63 20.45
N GLY A 511 25.88 13.81 21.65
CA GLY A 511 26.17 12.69 22.57
C GLY A 511 24.89 11.99 23.03
N THR A 512 23.89 12.74 23.49
CA THR A 512 22.60 12.18 23.91
C THR A 512 21.82 11.52 22.76
N GLN A 513 21.91 12.03 21.53
CA GLN A 513 21.38 11.33 20.35
C GLN A 513 22.17 10.06 20.01
N PHE A 514 23.49 10.04 20.15
CA PHE A 514 24.29 8.83 19.96
C PHE A 514 23.91 7.73 20.97
N ASP A 515 23.76 8.08 22.26
CA ASP A 515 23.28 7.15 23.28
C ASP A 515 21.88 6.60 22.97
N ALA A 516 20.99 7.44 22.41
CA ALA A 516 19.67 7.01 21.93
C ALA A 516 19.77 6.02 20.75
N ILE A 517 20.71 6.22 19.83
CA ILE A 517 20.95 5.29 18.71
C ILE A 517 21.58 3.96 19.19
N GLN A 518 22.52 4.00 20.15
CA GLN A 518 23.01 2.79 20.82
C GLN A 518 21.87 2.04 21.55
N HIS A 519 20.93 2.77 22.17
CA HIS A 519 19.73 2.19 22.76
C HIS A 519 18.83 1.54 21.70
N CYS A 520 18.59 2.19 20.56
CA CYS A 520 17.76 1.66 19.48
C CYS A 520 18.29 0.34 18.92
N PHE A 521 19.59 0.26 18.58
CA PHE A 521 20.23 -0.97 18.11
C PHE A 521 19.99 -2.15 19.08
N ARG A 522 20.21 -1.91 20.38
CA ARG A 522 20.05 -2.92 21.44
C ARG A 522 18.60 -3.36 21.64
N ILE A 523 17.62 -2.45 21.59
CA ILE A 523 16.19 -2.81 21.72
C ILE A 523 15.69 -3.57 20.50
N ILE A 524 16.07 -3.14 19.29
CA ILE A 524 15.70 -3.81 18.03
C ILE A 524 16.34 -5.20 17.95
N GLY A 525 17.54 -5.38 18.51
CA GLY A 525 18.22 -6.67 18.63
C GLY A 525 19.27 -6.92 17.56
N PHE A 526 20.01 -5.87 17.18
CA PHE A 526 21.32 -6.03 16.53
C PHE A 526 22.33 -6.58 17.54
N THR A 527 23.35 -7.30 17.08
CA THR A 527 24.44 -7.76 17.96
C THR A 527 25.56 -6.71 18.05
N ASP A 528 26.37 -6.75 19.09
CA ASP A 528 27.44 -5.76 19.29
C ASP A 528 28.51 -5.84 18.18
N GLU A 529 28.74 -7.02 17.58
CA GLU A 529 29.62 -7.20 16.43
C GLU A 529 29.02 -6.58 15.14
N GLU A 530 27.69 -6.65 14.98
CA GLU A 530 26.99 -5.98 13.88
C GLU A 530 27.10 -4.47 14.01
N VAL A 531 26.89 -3.91 15.21
CA VAL A 531 27.01 -2.46 15.46
C VAL A 531 28.45 -1.98 15.29
N HIS A 532 29.43 -2.73 15.81
CA HIS A 532 30.86 -2.42 15.59
C HIS A 532 31.24 -2.44 14.10
N SER A 533 30.71 -3.41 13.33
CA SER A 533 30.94 -3.47 11.88
C SER A 533 30.30 -2.29 11.14
N VAL A 534 29.11 -1.84 11.55
CA VAL A 534 28.46 -0.62 11.03
C VAL A 534 29.32 0.61 11.31
N TYR A 535 29.82 0.76 12.54
CA TYR A 535 30.67 1.90 12.93
C TYR A 535 32.01 1.92 12.19
N ARG A 536 32.66 0.76 12.01
CA ARG A 536 33.90 0.66 11.20
C ARG A 536 33.68 1.05 9.74
N ILE A 537 32.57 0.66 9.12
CA ILE A 537 32.26 1.07 7.73
C ILE A 537 32.01 2.59 7.65
N LEU A 538 31.30 3.19 8.62
CA LEU A 538 31.02 4.63 8.63
C LEU A 538 32.29 5.47 8.88
N ALA A 539 33.15 5.06 9.81
CA ALA A 539 34.48 5.66 9.99
C ALA A 539 35.39 5.44 8.77
N GLY A 540 35.26 4.29 8.10
CA GLY A 540 35.93 3.99 6.84
C GLY A 540 35.51 4.93 5.70
N ILE A 541 34.22 5.25 5.57
CA ILE A 541 33.72 6.26 4.63
C ILE A 541 34.30 7.65 4.94
N LEU A 542 34.31 8.06 6.21
CA LEU A 542 34.89 9.36 6.62
C LEU A 542 36.39 9.45 6.32
N ASN A 543 37.17 8.39 6.54
CA ASN A 543 38.58 8.33 6.15
C ASN A 543 38.77 8.25 4.63
N THR A 544 37.90 7.53 3.91
CA THR A 544 37.93 7.47 2.44
C THR A 544 37.84 8.87 1.83
N GLY A 545 36.99 9.76 2.39
CA GLY A 545 36.91 11.16 1.95
C GLY A 545 38.15 12.01 2.24
N ASN A 546 39.00 11.61 3.18
CA ASN A 546 40.28 12.27 3.46
C ASN A 546 41.39 11.86 2.47
N ILE A 547 41.15 10.90 1.58
CA ILE A 547 42.12 10.53 0.52
C ILE A 547 42.16 11.67 -0.50
N GLU A 548 43.35 12.26 -0.63
CA GLU A 548 43.69 13.27 -1.62
C GLU A 548 44.55 12.63 -2.74
N PHE A 549 44.54 13.25 -3.92
CA PHE A 549 45.24 12.76 -5.10
C PHE A 549 46.10 13.87 -5.71
N ALA A 550 47.31 13.53 -6.13
CA ALA A 550 48.24 14.41 -6.85
C ALA A 550 48.51 13.87 -8.27
N ALA A 551 48.99 14.72 -9.18
CA ALA A 551 49.36 14.32 -10.54
C ALA A 551 50.88 14.09 -10.64
N ILE A 552 51.31 12.95 -11.17
CA ILE A 552 52.73 12.66 -11.40
C ILE A 552 53.19 13.36 -12.68
N SER A 553 53.93 14.46 -12.56
CA SER A 553 54.58 15.12 -13.69
C SER A 553 55.84 14.37 -14.14
N SER A 554 55.67 13.32 -14.95
CA SER A 554 56.78 12.56 -15.57
C SER A 554 56.88 12.83 -17.08
N GLN A 555 58.08 12.73 -17.66
CA GLN A 555 58.32 13.12 -19.06
C GLN A 555 57.54 12.32 -20.13
N HIS A 556 56.92 11.19 -19.76
CA HIS A 556 56.17 10.32 -20.69
C HIS A 556 54.78 9.89 -20.18
N GLN A 557 54.32 10.36 -19.01
CA GLN A 557 52.97 10.11 -18.50
C GLN A 557 52.46 11.37 -17.78
N THR A 558 51.45 12.02 -18.37
CA THR A 558 50.78 13.23 -17.85
C THR A 558 49.52 12.93 -17.04
N ASP A 559 48.87 11.80 -17.31
CA ASP A 559 47.48 11.53 -16.92
C ASP A 559 47.37 10.60 -15.70
N LYS A 560 48.46 10.46 -14.93
CA LYS A 560 48.56 9.52 -13.79
C LYS A 560 48.38 10.23 -12.45
N SER A 561 47.42 9.76 -11.66
CA SER A 561 47.26 10.13 -10.25
C SER A 561 48.11 9.26 -9.31
N GLU A 562 48.44 9.83 -8.15
CA GLU A 562 48.99 9.14 -6.98
C GLU A 562 48.34 9.65 -5.68
N VAL A 563 48.54 8.94 -4.57
CA VAL A 563 48.09 9.34 -3.23
C VAL A 563 49.31 9.90 -2.46
N PRO A 564 49.46 11.22 -2.28
CA PRO A 564 50.67 11.81 -1.68
C PRO A 564 50.77 11.64 -0.16
N ASN A 565 49.66 11.32 0.52
CA ASN A 565 49.67 10.93 1.94
C ASN A 565 48.91 9.60 2.12
N ALA A 566 49.65 8.52 2.36
CA ALA A 566 49.11 7.19 2.59
C ALA A 566 48.30 7.08 3.90
N GLU A 567 48.46 7.98 4.89
CA GLU A 567 47.79 7.86 6.19
C GLU A 567 46.25 7.72 6.08
N ALA A 568 45.61 8.53 5.23
CA ALA A 568 44.16 8.47 5.03
C ALA A 568 43.72 7.18 4.32
N LEU A 569 44.55 6.68 3.39
CA LEU A 569 44.35 5.43 2.65
C LEU A 569 44.51 4.23 3.59
N ASP A 570 45.62 4.15 4.34
CA ASP A 570 45.89 3.11 5.35
C ASP A 570 44.85 3.11 6.47
N ASN A 571 44.28 4.27 6.79
CA ASN A 571 43.19 4.38 7.75
C ASN A 571 41.87 3.85 7.16
N ALA A 572 41.52 4.22 5.93
CA ALA A 572 40.35 3.66 5.25
C ALA A 572 40.47 2.14 5.03
N ALA A 573 41.61 1.66 4.52
CA ALA A 573 41.90 0.25 4.25
C ALA A 573 41.81 -0.60 5.53
N ALA A 574 42.45 -0.17 6.62
CA ALA A 574 42.39 -0.87 7.90
C ALA A 574 40.95 -0.89 8.50
N LEU A 575 40.19 0.19 8.37
CA LEU A 575 38.80 0.23 8.87
C LEU A 575 37.88 -0.69 8.07
N LEU A 576 38.06 -0.75 6.75
CA LEU A 576 37.35 -1.62 5.83
C LEU A 576 37.92 -3.08 5.80
N SER A 577 39.03 -3.36 6.48
CA SER A 577 39.74 -4.66 6.47
C SER A 577 40.06 -5.14 5.04
N ILE A 578 40.70 -4.29 4.24
CA ILE A 578 41.19 -4.56 2.86
C ILE A 578 42.67 -4.17 2.74
N GLY A 579 43.36 -4.65 1.70
CA GLY A 579 44.75 -4.26 1.42
C GLY A 579 44.85 -2.78 1.04
N SER A 580 45.84 -2.06 1.58
CA SER A 580 46.06 -0.64 1.25
C SER A 580 46.55 -0.47 -0.20
N GLU A 581 47.48 -1.33 -0.63
CA GLU A 581 47.97 -1.38 -2.02
C GLU A 581 46.84 -1.74 -3.01
N GLU A 582 46.02 -2.76 -2.70
CA GLU A 582 44.83 -3.13 -3.49
C GLU A 582 43.86 -1.93 -3.65
N LEU A 583 43.62 -1.19 -2.56
CA LEU A 583 42.77 -0.01 -2.56
C LEU A 583 43.40 1.14 -3.38
N GLN A 584 44.71 1.36 -3.28
CA GLN A 584 45.40 2.39 -4.04
C GLN A 584 45.34 2.10 -5.54
N GLU A 585 45.59 0.87 -5.97
CA GLU A 585 45.53 0.48 -7.38
C GLU A 585 44.11 0.66 -7.93
N ALA A 586 43.08 0.20 -7.22
CA ALA A 586 41.69 0.31 -7.65
C ALA A 586 41.12 1.75 -7.63
N LEU A 587 41.76 2.68 -6.90
CA LEU A 587 41.45 4.12 -6.93
C LEU A 587 42.22 4.86 -8.05
N THR A 588 43.52 4.59 -8.20
CA THR A 588 44.43 5.31 -9.11
C THR A 588 44.51 4.72 -10.51
N SER A 589 43.93 3.54 -10.75
CA SER A 589 43.82 2.88 -12.05
C SER A 589 42.42 2.30 -12.29
N HIS A 590 42.13 1.94 -13.54
CA HIS A 590 40.92 1.20 -13.93
C HIS A 590 41.30 0.12 -14.94
N CYS A 591 40.83 -1.10 -14.71
CA CYS A 591 41.02 -2.24 -15.57
C CYS A 591 39.90 -2.35 -16.60
N VAL A 592 40.22 -2.36 -17.90
CA VAL A 592 39.23 -2.48 -18.99
C VAL A 592 39.53 -3.73 -19.80
N VAL A 593 38.68 -4.76 -19.66
CA VAL A 593 38.72 -5.94 -20.53
C VAL A 593 37.99 -5.63 -21.84
N THR A 594 38.70 -5.71 -22.97
CA THR A 594 38.12 -5.58 -24.31
C THR A 594 38.58 -6.72 -25.20
N ARG A 595 37.63 -7.47 -25.79
CA ARG A 595 37.89 -8.61 -26.70
C ARG A 595 38.78 -9.72 -26.12
N GLY A 596 38.87 -9.82 -24.80
CA GLY A 596 39.74 -10.76 -24.09
C GLY A 596 41.11 -10.20 -23.68
N GLU A 597 41.46 -8.99 -24.13
CA GLU A 597 42.67 -8.27 -23.70
C GLU A 597 42.36 -7.39 -22.48
N THR A 598 43.22 -7.44 -21.48
CA THR A 598 43.09 -6.71 -20.21
C THR A 598 43.93 -5.44 -20.25
N ILE A 599 43.29 -4.29 -20.49
CA ILE A 599 43.96 -2.98 -20.60
C ILE A 599 43.84 -2.24 -19.27
N ILE A 600 44.92 -2.17 -18.51
CA ILE A 600 45.02 -1.30 -17.32
C ILE A 600 45.30 0.13 -17.80
N ARG A 601 44.54 1.10 -17.28
CA ARG A 601 44.78 2.54 -17.50
C ARG A 601 44.86 3.26 -16.17
N THR A 602 45.77 4.22 -16.05
CA THR A 602 45.83 5.12 -14.90
C THR A 602 44.67 6.12 -14.94
N ASN A 603 44.11 6.44 -13.79
CA ASN A 603 43.10 7.47 -13.61
C ASN A 603 43.78 8.84 -13.44
N THR A 604 43.20 9.89 -14.01
CA THR A 604 43.56 11.28 -13.67
C THR A 604 43.15 11.62 -12.23
N VAL A 605 43.62 12.75 -11.69
CA VAL A 605 43.27 13.23 -10.33
C VAL A 605 41.76 13.33 -10.13
N ASP A 606 41.04 13.95 -11.07
CA ASP A 606 39.58 14.07 -11.03
C ASP A 606 38.91 12.69 -11.12
N LYS A 607 39.40 11.82 -12.02
CA LYS A 607 38.84 10.47 -12.21
C LYS A 607 39.03 9.59 -10.97
N ALA A 608 40.14 9.73 -10.25
CA ALA A 608 40.38 9.04 -8.98
C ALA A 608 39.46 9.59 -7.86
N ALA A 609 39.22 10.90 -7.84
CA ALA A 609 38.25 11.53 -6.93
C ALA A 609 36.82 11.05 -7.20
N ASP A 610 36.37 10.96 -8.46
CA ASP A 610 35.08 10.39 -8.84
C ASP A 610 34.92 8.95 -8.31
N VAL A 611 35.98 8.14 -8.36
CA VAL A 611 35.96 6.74 -7.94
C VAL A 611 35.92 6.61 -6.41
N ARG A 612 36.71 7.41 -5.68
CA ARG A 612 36.64 7.55 -4.21
C ARG A 612 35.24 7.95 -3.75
N ASP A 613 34.60 8.88 -4.46
CA ASP A 613 33.28 9.40 -4.13
C ASP A 613 32.17 8.40 -4.51
N ALA A 614 32.29 7.72 -5.66
CA ALA A 614 31.41 6.60 -6.05
C ALA A 614 31.48 5.44 -5.05
N MET A 615 32.69 5.07 -4.60
CA MET A 615 32.92 4.09 -3.54
C MET A 615 32.21 4.50 -2.25
N SER A 616 32.35 5.76 -1.83
CA SER A 616 31.74 6.30 -0.62
C SER A 616 30.21 6.30 -0.66
N LYS A 617 29.61 6.73 -1.78
CA LYS A 617 28.16 6.64 -2.06
C LYS A 617 27.66 5.19 -2.04
N ALA A 618 28.41 4.26 -2.63
CA ALA A 618 28.02 2.85 -2.73
C ALA A 618 28.13 2.10 -1.39
N LEU A 619 29.17 2.38 -0.60
CA LEU A 619 29.32 1.89 0.77
C LEU A 619 28.10 2.29 1.62
N TYR A 620 27.77 3.59 1.65
CA TYR A 620 26.66 4.10 2.46
C TYR A 620 25.31 3.55 2.01
N GLY A 621 25.02 3.59 0.70
CA GLY A 621 23.74 3.11 0.17
C GLY A 621 23.50 1.62 0.39
N ARG A 622 24.53 0.78 0.27
CA ARG A 622 24.42 -0.66 0.60
C ARG A 622 24.32 -0.90 2.10
N LEU A 623 25.01 -0.12 2.94
CA LEU A 623 24.94 -0.21 4.39
C LEU A 623 23.54 0.15 4.91
N PHE A 624 22.95 1.25 4.45
CA PHE A 624 21.57 1.64 4.79
C PHE A 624 20.57 0.53 4.43
N SER A 625 20.68 0.01 3.21
CA SER A 625 19.82 -1.07 2.73
C SER A 625 20.01 -2.37 3.50
N TRP A 626 21.22 -2.66 3.99
CA TRP A 626 21.44 -3.77 4.92
C TRP A 626 20.79 -3.53 6.28
N ILE A 627 20.89 -2.31 6.84
CA ILE A 627 20.24 -1.95 8.12
C ILE A 627 18.72 -2.12 8.03
N VAL A 628 18.08 -1.62 6.97
CA VAL A 628 16.64 -1.79 6.75
C VAL A 628 16.27 -3.26 6.55
N ASN A 629 17.06 -4.04 5.80
CA ASN A 629 16.86 -5.48 5.68
C ASN A 629 17.06 -6.25 7.00
N ARG A 630 17.98 -5.81 7.86
CA ARG A 630 18.23 -6.38 9.20
C ARG A 630 17.07 -6.07 10.15
N ILE A 631 16.59 -4.83 10.18
CA ILE A 631 15.37 -4.40 10.87
C ILE A 631 14.18 -5.27 10.41
N ASN A 632 13.97 -5.39 9.09
CA ASN A 632 12.90 -6.22 8.52
C ASN A 632 13.00 -7.70 8.92
N THR A 633 14.19 -8.21 9.20
CA THR A 633 14.40 -9.58 9.69
C THR A 633 14.09 -9.70 11.19
N LEU A 634 14.30 -8.64 11.97
CA LEU A 634 14.08 -8.58 13.43
C LEU A 634 12.65 -8.18 13.83
N LEU A 635 11.85 -7.65 12.89
CA LEU A 635 10.43 -7.27 13.05
C LEU A 635 9.44 -8.26 12.40
N GLN A 636 9.93 -9.27 11.68
CA GLN A 636 9.08 -10.28 11.01
C GLN A 636 8.44 -11.22 12.04
N PRO A 637 7.15 -11.60 11.89
CA PRO A 637 6.50 -12.58 12.75
C PRO A 637 7.13 -13.97 12.65
N ASP A 638 6.99 -14.75 13.72
CA ASP A 638 7.49 -16.13 13.76
C ASP A 638 6.88 -17.00 12.67
N LYS A 639 7.74 -17.69 11.91
CA LYS A 639 7.39 -18.51 10.74
C LYS A 639 6.36 -19.60 11.04
N ASN A 640 6.23 -20.01 12.30
CA ASN A 640 5.27 -21.02 12.75
C ASN A 640 3.82 -20.53 12.76
N ILE A 641 3.58 -19.21 12.82
CA ILE A 641 2.23 -18.60 12.82
C ILE A 641 1.80 -18.28 11.38
N CYS A 642 2.76 -17.91 10.53
CA CYS A 642 2.51 -17.31 9.21
C CYS A 642 1.91 -18.25 8.14
N ASN A 643 1.90 -19.57 8.37
CA ASN A 643 1.53 -20.56 7.35
C ASN A 643 0.01 -20.89 7.30
N ALA A 644 -0.82 -20.24 8.11
CA ALA A 644 -2.23 -20.63 8.31
C ALA A 644 -3.27 -19.52 8.10
N GLU A 645 -2.90 -18.24 8.18
CA GLU A 645 -3.84 -17.11 8.10
C GLU A 645 -3.37 -16.05 7.09
N SER A 646 -4.30 -15.46 6.35
CA SER A 646 -4.03 -14.26 5.56
C SER A 646 -3.88 -13.08 6.52
N GLY A 647 -2.66 -12.56 6.66
CA GLY A 647 -2.41 -11.34 7.41
C GLY A 647 -3.06 -10.13 6.76
N MET A 648 -3.44 -9.15 7.58
CA MET A 648 -4.02 -7.87 7.14
C MET A 648 -2.98 -6.75 7.33
N ASN A 649 -2.91 -5.80 6.41
CA ASN A 649 -1.86 -4.77 6.41
C ASN A 649 -2.44 -3.35 6.51
N VAL A 650 -1.78 -2.52 7.32
CA VAL A 650 -1.89 -1.05 7.22
C VAL A 650 -0.54 -0.51 6.75
N GLY A 651 -0.49 -0.07 5.50
CA GLY A 651 0.63 0.68 4.94
C GLY A 651 0.60 2.14 5.40
N ILE A 652 1.77 2.72 5.63
CA ILE A 652 1.95 4.12 6.01
C ILE A 652 3.04 4.70 5.12
N LEU A 653 2.72 5.73 4.33
CA LEU A 653 3.66 6.39 3.44
C LEU A 653 4.13 7.73 4.03
N ASP A 654 5.43 7.81 4.25
CA ASP A 654 6.17 8.98 4.72
C ASP A 654 7.30 9.26 3.73
N ILE A 655 7.11 10.25 2.86
CA ILE A 655 8.10 10.67 1.85
C ILE A 655 8.68 12.04 2.19
N PHE A 656 9.83 12.36 1.59
CA PHE A 656 10.33 13.73 1.47
C PHE A 656 9.24 14.69 0.94
N GLY A 657 9.35 15.98 1.30
CA GLY A 657 8.42 16.98 0.77
C GLY A 657 8.71 17.36 -0.67
N PHE A 658 7.81 18.13 -1.27
CA PHE A 658 8.17 18.98 -2.40
C PHE A 658 9.24 19.99 -1.95
N GLU A 659 10.26 20.23 -2.77
CA GLU A 659 11.41 21.07 -2.45
C GLU A 659 11.75 22.03 -3.60
N ASN A 660 12.02 23.30 -3.26
CA ASN A 660 12.42 24.33 -4.21
C ASN A 660 13.42 25.28 -3.51
N PHE A 661 14.70 25.03 -3.72
CA PHE A 661 15.81 25.84 -3.19
C PHE A 661 16.27 26.87 -4.23
N THR A 662 17.23 27.73 -3.84
CA THR A 662 17.86 28.72 -4.74
C THR A 662 18.66 28.09 -5.89
N ARG A 663 19.11 26.84 -5.72
CA ARG A 663 19.60 25.95 -6.79
C ARG A 663 19.06 24.55 -6.54
N ASN A 664 18.39 23.96 -7.55
CA ASN A 664 17.85 22.61 -7.47
C ASN A 664 18.65 21.67 -8.38
N SER A 665 19.06 20.54 -7.84
CA SER A 665 19.85 19.51 -8.54
C SER A 665 18.97 18.35 -9.02
N PHE A 666 19.58 17.34 -9.62
CA PHE A 666 18.96 16.10 -10.08
C PHE A 666 18.18 15.38 -8.96
N GLU A 667 18.67 15.48 -7.74
CA GLU A 667 18.05 14.97 -6.52
C GLU A 667 16.70 15.63 -6.24
N GLN A 668 16.63 16.96 -6.32
CA GLN A 668 15.37 17.72 -6.21
C GLN A 668 14.41 17.44 -7.38
N LEU A 669 14.94 17.14 -8.57
CA LEU A 669 14.12 16.73 -9.71
C LEU A 669 13.45 15.38 -9.42
N CYS A 670 14.21 14.40 -8.93
CA CYS A 670 13.68 13.10 -8.49
C CYS A 670 12.61 13.28 -7.39
N ILE A 671 12.92 14.08 -6.36
CA ILE A 671 12.03 14.39 -5.24
C ILE A 671 10.69 15.01 -5.72
N ASN A 672 10.74 15.96 -6.65
CA ASN A 672 9.54 16.64 -7.14
C ASN A 672 8.73 15.78 -8.11
N ILE A 673 9.36 14.98 -8.98
CA ILE A 673 8.67 13.98 -9.83
C ILE A 673 7.93 12.95 -8.96
N ALA A 674 8.53 12.51 -7.85
CA ALA A 674 7.89 11.58 -6.92
C ALA A 674 6.69 12.21 -6.18
N ASN A 675 6.77 13.51 -5.81
CA ASN A 675 5.65 14.25 -5.25
C ASN A 675 4.52 14.45 -6.29
N GLU A 676 4.86 14.81 -7.54
CA GLU A 676 3.94 14.92 -8.67
C GLU A 676 3.14 13.62 -8.88
N GLN A 677 3.84 12.48 -8.80
CA GLN A 677 3.27 11.15 -8.98
C GLN A 677 2.28 10.77 -7.86
N ILE A 678 2.50 11.27 -6.63
CA ILE A 678 1.61 11.04 -5.48
C ILE A 678 0.44 12.04 -5.47
N GLN A 679 0.63 13.27 -5.93
CA GLN A 679 -0.50 14.19 -6.19
C GLN A 679 -1.40 13.64 -7.30
N PHE A 680 -0.86 13.03 -8.36
CA PHE A 680 -1.66 12.35 -9.36
C PHE A 680 -2.46 11.19 -8.77
N TYR A 681 -1.85 10.35 -7.93
CA TYR A 681 -2.56 9.28 -7.22
C TYR A 681 -3.73 9.84 -6.38
N PHE A 682 -3.53 10.95 -5.66
CA PHE A 682 -4.60 11.65 -4.94
C PHE A 682 -5.70 12.14 -5.89
N ASN A 683 -5.34 12.85 -6.96
CA ASN A 683 -6.29 13.42 -7.92
C ASN A 683 -7.13 12.31 -8.59
N GLN A 684 -6.51 11.18 -8.93
CA GLN A 684 -7.20 10.01 -9.47
C GLN A 684 -8.15 9.38 -8.43
N HIS A 685 -7.72 9.19 -7.17
CA HIS A 685 -8.55 8.56 -6.15
C HIS A 685 -9.69 9.44 -5.60
N ILE A 686 -9.51 10.76 -5.54
CA ILE A 686 -10.50 11.70 -4.99
C ILE A 686 -11.45 12.24 -6.06
N PHE A 687 -10.98 12.51 -7.28
CA PHE A 687 -11.80 13.09 -8.35
C PHE A 687 -12.15 12.07 -9.43
N ALA A 688 -11.15 11.48 -10.12
CA ALA A 688 -11.39 10.69 -11.32
C ALA A 688 -12.18 9.38 -11.05
N LEU A 689 -11.70 8.56 -10.11
CA LEU A 689 -12.32 7.29 -9.70
C LEU A 689 -13.59 7.49 -8.85
N GLU A 690 -13.94 8.72 -8.49
CA GLU A 690 -15.18 9.08 -7.83
C GLU A 690 -16.24 9.50 -8.86
N GLN A 691 -15.92 10.45 -9.74
CA GLN A 691 -16.80 10.90 -10.81
C GLN A 691 -17.10 9.80 -11.85
N MET A 692 -16.11 9.00 -12.24
CA MET A 692 -16.30 7.84 -13.13
C MET A 692 -17.23 6.78 -12.50
N GLU A 693 -17.18 6.59 -11.18
CA GLU A 693 -18.07 5.66 -10.49
C GLU A 693 -19.52 6.17 -10.48
N TYR A 694 -19.73 7.48 -10.26
CA TYR A 694 -21.08 8.08 -10.37
C TYR A 694 -21.67 7.90 -11.77
N GLN A 695 -20.87 8.13 -12.82
CA GLN A 695 -21.28 7.90 -14.22
C GLN A 695 -21.62 6.42 -14.46
N ASN A 696 -20.75 5.49 -14.03
CA ASN A 696 -20.97 4.05 -14.19
C ASN A 696 -22.23 3.55 -13.48
N GLU A 697 -22.49 4.01 -12.26
CA GLU A 697 -23.64 3.61 -11.44
C GLU A 697 -24.92 4.42 -11.73
N GLY A 698 -24.84 5.46 -12.56
CA GLY A 698 -26.00 6.31 -12.93
C GLY A 698 -26.45 7.27 -11.83
N ILE A 699 -25.52 7.76 -11.01
CA ILE A 699 -25.78 8.77 -9.97
C ILE A 699 -25.72 10.16 -10.60
N ASP A 700 -26.80 10.94 -10.47
CA ASP A 700 -26.80 12.36 -10.79
C ASP A 700 -25.99 13.13 -9.74
N ALA A 701 -24.70 13.29 -10.04
CA ALA A 701 -23.73 13.99 -9.20
C ALA A 701 -23.03 15.08 -10.04
N PRO A 702 -22.88 16.30 -9.50
CA PRO A 702 -22.26 17.39 -10.23
C PRO A 702 -20.77 17.10 -10.46
N MET A 703 -20.32 17.30 -11.70
CA MET A 703 -18.91 17.19 -12.06
C MET A 703 -18.11 18.31 -11.37
N VAL A 704 -16.91 17.97 -10.90
CA VAL A 704 -15.99 18.91 -10.26
C VAL A 704 -14.72 18.96 -11.10
N ASP A 705 -14.47 20.13 -11.68
CA ASP A 705 -13.21 20.44 -12.36
C ASP A 705 -12.05 20.40 -11.37
N TYR A 706 -10.94 19.77 -11.77
CA TYR A 706 -9.69 19.68 -11.00
C TYR A 706 -8.50 19.69 -11.96
N GLU A 707 -7.30 20.07 -11.49
CA GLU A 707 -6.10 20.03 -12.33
C GLU A 707 -5.55 18.61 -12.47
N ASP A 708 -5.70 17.98 -13.65
CA ASP A 708 -4.99 16.74 -13.95
C ASP A 708 -3.53 17.02 -14.35
N ASN A 709 -2.59 16.55 -13.53
CA ASN A 709 -1.16 16.68 -13.74
C ASN A 709 -0.56 15.52 -14.56
N ARG A 710 -1.38 14.60 -15.07
CA ARG A 710 -0.96 13.52 -15.97
C ARG A 710 -0.08 13.96 -17.15
N PRO A 711 -0.37 15.05 -17.90
CA PRO A 711 0.45 15.41 -19.06
C PRO A 711 1.91 15.74 -18.70
N LEU A 712 2.14 16.22 -17.47
CA LEU A 712 3.47 16.46 -16.94
C LEU A 712 4.17 15.16 -16.53
N LEU A 713 3.45 14.22 -15.91
CA LEU A 713 4.00 12.89 -15.59
C LEU A 713 4.35 12.09 -16.84
N ASP A 714 3.53 12.16 -17.89
CA ASP A 714 3.84 11.56 -19.18
C ASP A 714 5.13 12.21 -19.76
N THR A 715 5.27 13.55 -19.68
CA THR A 715 6.50 14.27 -20.08
C THR A 715 7.76 13.77 -19.31
N PHE A 716 7.64 13.31 -18.07
CA PHE A 716 8.75 12.73 -17.31
C PHE A 716 9.04 11.25 -17.61
N LEU A 717 7.97 10.44 -17.69
CA LEU A 717 8.05 8.97 -17.56
C LEU A 717 7.84 8.21 -18.88
N GLN A 718 7.35 8.87 -19.93
CA GLN A 718 7.06 8.24 -21.23
C GLN A 718 8.33 7.70 -21.90
N LYS A 719 8.14 6.68 -22.74
CA LYS A 719 9.17 6.14 -23.63
C LYS A 719 8.76 6.30 -25.09
N PRO A 720 9.70 6.59 -26.02
CA PRO A 720 11.13 6.77 -25.76
C PRO A 720 11.53 8.19 -25.33
N MET A 721 10.67 9.21 -25.48
CA MET A 721 11.07 10.64 -25.40
C MET A 721 10.81 11.38 -24.08
N GLY A 722 10.39 10.70 -23.00
CA GLY A 722 10.22 11.36 -21.69
C GLY A 722 11.56 11.77 -21.07
N LEU A 723 11.56 12.79 -20.20
CA LEU A 723 12.75 13.41 -19.61
C LEU A 723 13.75 12.38 -19.04
N LEU A 724 13.28 11.42 -18.24
CA LEU A 724 14.15 10.39 -17.64
C LEU A 724 14.73 9.42 -18.69
N SER A 725 14.05 9.22 -19.82
CA SER A 725 14.52 8.38 -20.92
C SER A 725 15.61 9.08 -21.73
N LEU A 726 15.45 10.38 -22.00
CA LEU A 726 16.46 11.22 -22.66
C LEU A 726 17.74 11.35 -21.81
N LEU A 727 17.58 11.56 -20.50
CA LEU A 727 18.68 11.56 -19.53
C LEU A 727 19.44 10.23 -19.54
N ASP A 728 18.72 9.10 -19.56
CA ASP A 728 19.28 7.75 -19.66
C ASP A 728 20.03 7.47 -20.97
N GLU A 729 19.69 8.17 -22.05
CA GLU A 729 20.34 8.05 -23.35
C GLU A 729 21.66 8.83 -23.37
N GLU A 730 21.62 10.13 -23.03
CA GLU A 730 22.83 10.97 -22.91
C GLU A 730 23.80 10.41 -21.86
N SER A 731 23.30 9.86 -20.75
CA SER A 731 24.14 9.22 -19.72
C SER A 731 24.93 8.03 -20.25
N ARG A 732 24.49 7.40 -21.35
CA ARG A 732 25.19 6.28 -22.01
C ARG A 732 26.08 6.73 -23.17
N PHE A 733 25.91 7.95 -23.70
CA PHE A 733 26.73 8.48 -24.78
C PHE A 733 28.07 9.01 -24.23
N PRO A 734 29.25 8.55 -24.72
CA PRO A 734 30.53 8.91 -24.12
C PRO A 734 30.92 10.39 -24.23
N GLN A 735 30.41 11.09 -25.25
CA GLN A 735 30.73 12.49 -25.55
C GLN A 735 29.63 13.48 -25.12
N ALA A 736 28.55 13.00 -24.49
CA ALA A 736 27.48 13.87 -23.99
C ALA A 736 27.95 14.71 -22.79
N THR A 737 27.46 15.94 -22.72
CA THR A 737 27.70 16.90 -21.62
C THR A 737 26.38 17.36 -21.03
N ASP A 738 26.40 17.96 -19.85
CA ASP A 738 25.16 18.52 -19.27
C ASP A 738 24.55 19.63 -20.14
N LEU A 739 25.31 20.24 -21.05
CA LEU A 739 24.78 21.17 -22.06
C LEU A 739 24.01 20.44 -23.18
N THR A 740 24.58 19.37 -23.77
CA THR A 740 23.87 18.59 -24.80
C THR A 740 22.59 17.97 -24.25
N LEU A 741 22.58 17.61 -22.97
CA LEU A 741 21.39 17.19 -22.25
C LEU A 741 20.30 18.27 -22.19
N VAL A 742 20.65 19.51 -21.84
CA VAL A 742 19.69 20.63 -21.75
C VAL A 742 19.18 21.03 -23.14
N ASP A 743 20.04 21.06 -24.15
CA ASP A 743 19.64 21.31 -25.54
C ASP A 743 18.66 20.23 -26.03
N LYS A 744 18.96 18.94 -25.74
CA LYS A 744 18.09 17.81 -26.07
C LYS A 744 16.75 17.84 -25.31
N PHE A 745 16.73 18.33 -24.07
CA PHE A 745 15.48 18.62 -23.36
C PHE A 745 14.69 19.75 -24.04
N GLU A 746 15.33 20.85 -24.44
CA GLU A 746 14.67 21.96 -25.13
C GLU A 746 14.12 21.58 -26.51
N ASP A 747 14.75 20.65 -27.23
CA ASP A 747 14.22 20.16 -28.51
C ASP A 747 13.07 19.16 -28.36
N ASN A 748 13.12 18.26 -27.39
CA ASN A 748 12.16 17.15 -27.27
C ASN A 748 10.99 17.42 -26.32
N LEU A 749 11.15 18.31 -25.33
CA LEU A 749 10.17 18.53 -24.25
C LEU A 749 9.39 19.87 -24.40
N ARG A 750 9.17 20.33 -25.63
CA ARG A 750 8.50 21.62 -25.95
C ARG A 750 6.99 21.61 -25.61
N CYS A 751 6.66 21.69 -24.31
CA CYS A 751 5.29 21.70 -23.79
C CYS A 751 5.02 22.90 -22.87
N LYS A 752 3.76 23.12 -22.49
CA LYS A 752 3.31 24.20 -21.56
C LYS A 752 4.12 24.24 -20.24
N TYR A 753 4.63 23.10 -19.81
CA TYR A 753 5.21 22.92 -18.48
C TYR A 753 6.73 23.12 -18.42
N PHE A 754 7.43 23.19 -19.55
CA PHE A 754 8.89 23.30 -19.64
C PHE A 754 9.34 24.67 -20.18
N TRP A 755 10.45 25.22 -19.68
CA TRP A 755 11.10 26.40 -20.27
C TRP A 755 12.61 26.41 -20.04
N ARG A 756 13.34 27.14 -20.88
CA ARG A 756 14.77 27.47 -20.70
C ARG A 756 14.95 28.94 -20.30
N PRO A 757 15.73 29.28 -19.24
CA PRO A 757 16.03 30.67 -18.90
C PRO A 757 16.98 31.31 -19.92
N LYS A 758 16.54 32.39 -20.59
CA LYS A 758 17.26 33.11 -21.68
C LYS A 758 18.64 33.72 -21.34
N ARG A 759 19.21 33.43 -20.16
CA ARG A 759 20.51 33.95 -19.68
C ARG A 759 21.34 32.90 -18.91
N VAL A 760 20.91 31.64 -18.86
CA VAL A 760 21.63 30.58 -18.14
C VAL A 760 21.54 29.28 -18.93
N GLU A 761 22.60 28.98 -19.68
CA GLU A 761 22.63 27.91 -20.70
C GLU A 761 22.43 26.50 -20.11
N LEU A 762 22.98 26.27 -18.91
CA LEU A 762 22.90 25.00 -18.15
C LEU A 762 21.68 24.91 -17.21
N CYS A 763 20.66 25.75 -17.38
CA CYS A 763 19.43 25.67 -16.59
C CYS A 763 18.21 25.37 -17.45
N PHE A 764 17.24 24.68 -16.85
CA PHE A 764 15.87 24.52 -17.35
C PHE A 764 14.89 24.68 -16.19
N GLY A 765 13.60 24.82 -16.47
CA GLY A 765 12.57 24.96 -15.46
C GLY A 765 11.30 24.21 -15.79
N ILE A 766 10.59 23.78 -14.74
CA ILE A 766 9.38 22.96 -14.84
C ILE A 766 8.27 23.53 -13.95
N GLN A 767 7.05 23.58 -14.51
CA GLN A 767 5.81 23.95 -13.83
C GLN A 767 5.21 22.72 -13.18
N HIS A 768 5.65 22.40 -11.97
CA HIS A 768 5.02 21.39 -11.12
C HIS A 768 3.66 21.87 -10.58
N TYR A 769 2.86 20.95 -10.04
CA TYR A 769 1.61 21.29 -9.34
C TYR A 769 1.83 22.37 -8.27
N ALA A 770 2.85 22.21 -7.42
CA ALA A 770 3.19 23.14 -6.35
C ALA A 770 3.93 24.43 -6.81
N GLY A 771 4.15 24.61 -8.12
CA GLY A 771 4.69 25.85 -8.68
C GLY A 771 5.89 25.67 -9.62
N LYS A 772 6.57 26.78 -9.92
CA LYS A 772 7.73 26.81 -10.82
C LYS A 772 9.02 26.49 -10.09
N VAL A 773 9.75 25.50 -10.60
CA VAL A 773 11.08 25.11 -10.11
C VAL A 773 12.09 25.30 -11.24
N GLN A 774 13.25 25.89 -10.94
CA GLN A 774 14.39 25.96 -11.86
C GLN A 774 15.47 24.98 -11.40
N TYR A 775 15.96 24.17 -12.34
CA TYR A 775 16.98 23.16 -12.14
C TYR A 775 18.30 23.58 -12.78
N ASP A 776 19.39 23.37 -12.05
CA ASP A 776 20.78 23.56 -12.48
C ASP A 776 21.28 22.20 -12.97
N ALA A 777 21.52 22.06 -14.28
CA ALA A 777 21.87 20.78 -14.91
C ALA A 777 23.31 20.31 -14.58
N TYR A 778 24.11 21.12 -13.88
CA TYR A 778 25.51 20.81 -13.61
C TYR A 778 25.70 19.44 -12.92
N GLY A 779 26.43 18.54 -13.58
CA GLY A 779 26.70 17.18 -13.13
C GLY A 779 25.53 16.20 -13.26
N PHE A 780 24.45 16.53 -13.99
CA PHE A 780 23.29 15.64 -14.16
C PHE A 780 23.67 14.27 -14.76
N LEU A 781 24.48 14.25 -15.82
CA LEU A 781 24.90 13.00 -16.46
C LEU A 781 25.77 12.14 -15.54
N GLU A 782 26.64 12.77 -14.76
CA GLU A 782 27.51 12.09 -13.79
C GLU A 782 26.70 11.51 -12.62
N LYS A 783 25.82 12.32 -12.03
CA LYS A 783 24.87 11.91 -10.98
C LYS A 783 23.94 10.78 -11.44
N ASN A 784 23.48 10.80 -12.70
CA ASN A 784 22.62 9.74 -13.24
C ASN A 784 23.39 8.45 -13.58
N ARG A 785 24.68 8.54 -13.92
CA ARG A 785 25.53 7.36 -14.16
C ARG A 785 25.69 6.53 -12.87
N ASP A 786 26.10 7.15 -11.76
CA ASP A 786 26.35 6.53 -10.43
C ASP A 786 27.09 5.17 -10.47
N THR A 787 27.96 4.98 -11.47
CA THR A 787 28.63 3.70 -11.74
C THR A 787 29.86 3.52 -10.85
N LEU A 788 29.80 2.56 -9.94
CA LEU A 788 30.98 2.06 -9.23
C LEU A 788 31.85 1.18 -10.17
N PRO A 789 33.18 1.39 -10.26
CA PRO A 789 34.06 0.53 -11.06
C PRO A 789 34.07 -0.93 -10.59
N ALA A 790 34.38 -1.84 -11.53
CA ALA A 790 34.49 -3.26 -11.24
C ALA A 790 35.62 -3.57 -10.25
N ASP A 791 36.74 -2.86 -10.35
CA ASP A 791 37.94 -3.09 -9.53
C ASP A 791 37.67 -2.81 -8.05
N ILE A 792 37.02 -1.67 -7.73
CA ILE A 792 36.53 -1.36 -6.39
C ILE A 792 35.54 -2.42 -5.87
N VAL A 793 34.68 -2.97 -6.74
CA VAL A 793 33.77 -4.06 -6.35
C VAL A 793 34.51 -5.37 -6.05
N VAL A 794 35.65 -5.63 -6.68
CA VAL A 794 36.51 -6.78 -6.38
C VAL A 794 37.23 -6.59 -5.04
N VAL A 795 37.89 -5.45 -4.82
CA VAL A 795 38.57 -5.15 -3.54
C VAL A 795 37.59 -5.14 -2.37
N LEU A 796 36.37 -4.59 -2.53
CA LEU A 796 35.35 -4.63 -1.48
C LEU A 796 34.75 -6.04 -1.22
N ARG A 797 35.14 -7.06 -2.01
CA ARG A 797 34.85 -8.48 -1.74
C ARG A 797 36.01 -9.23 -1.08
N THR A 798 37.27 -8.77 -1.19
CA THR A 798 38.42 -9.36 -0.47
C THR A 798 38.36 -9.10 1.03
N SER A 799 37.58 -8.09 1.45
CA SER A 799 37.43 -7.68 2.85
C SER A 799 37.15 -8.82 3.85
N GLU A 800 37.93 -8.85 4.93
CA GLU A 800 37.70 -9.75 6.07
C GLU A 800 36.44 -9.38 6.88
N ASN A 801 35.95 -8.14 6.74
CA ASN A 801 34.76 -7.68 7.43
C ASN A 801 33.53 -8.33 6.78
N ARG A 802 33.02 -9.39 7.42
CA ARG A 802 31.86 -10.19 6.97
C ARG A 802 30.64 -9.37 6.56
N LEU A 803 30.39 -8.23 7.24
CA LEU A 803 29.32 -7.32 6.84
C LEU A 803 29.63 -6.67 5.50
N LEU A 804 30.81 -6.06 5.36
CA LEU A 804 31.24 -5.40 4.13
C LEU A 804 31.27 -6.37 2.94
N GLN A 805 31.84 -7.56 3.12
CA GLN A 805 31.82 -8.62 2.12
C GLN A 805 30.38 -9.02 1.74
N GLN A 806 29.45 -9.11 2.70
CA GLN A 806 28.03 -9.35 2.42
C GLN A 806 27.40 -8.22 1.57
N LEU A 807 27.77 -6.96 1.81
CA LEU A 807 27.27 -5.81 1.04
C LEU A 807 27.61 -5.91 -0.45
N PHE A 808 28.86 -6.30 -0.79
CA PHE A 808 29.35 -6.31 -2.18
C PHE A 808 29.27 -7.69 -2.88
N SER A 809 29.04 -8.76 -2.12
CA SER A 809 28.71 -10.09 -2.64
C SER A 809 27.22 -10.29 -2.94
N SER A 810 26.34 -9.46 -2.37
CA SER A 810 24.90 -9.54 -2.63
C SER A 810 24.52 -8.65 -3.83
N PRO A 811 23.70 -9.15 -4.77
CA PRO A 811 23.26 -8.35 -5.92
C PRO A 811 22.29 -7.25 -5.49
N LEU A 812 22.19 -6.21 -6.32
CA LEU A 812 21.15 -5.19 -6.19
C LEU A 812 19.86 -5.64 -6.86
N THR A 813 18.74 -5.14 -6.37
CA THR A 813 17.40 -5.31 -6.95
C THR A 813 17.16 -4.31 -8.09
N LYS A 814 16.05 -4.47 -8.85
CA LYS A 814 15.66 -3.52 -9.90
C LYS A 814 15.38 -2.10 -9.37
N THR A 815 15.23 -1.89 -8.06
CA THR A 815 15.11 -0.56 -7.41
C THR A 815 16.44 0.01 -6.91
N GLY A 816 17.55 -0.75 -7.00
CA GLY A 816 18.87 -0.34 -6.51
C GLY A 816 19.18 -0.74 -5.06
N ASN A 817 18.21 -1.32 -4.34
CA ASN A 817 18.35 -1.78 -2.95
C ASN A 817 18.99 -3.18 -2.88
N LEU A 818 19.56 -3.56 -1.73
CA LEU A 818 20.24 -4.84 -1.51
C LEU A 818 19.26 -6.03 -1.51
N ALA A 819 19.56 -7.08 -2.29
CA ALA A 819 18.68 -8.25 -2.38
C ALA A 819 18.73 -9.15 -1.14
N GLN A 820 17.56 -9.51 -0.60
CA GLN A 820 17.44 -10.44 0.53
C GLN A 820 17.93 -11.86 0.19
N ALA A 821 18.56 -12.53 1.15
CA ALA A 821 19.24 -13.81 0.95
C ALA A 821 18.36 -14.93 0.36
N ARG A 822 17.03 -14.90 0.59
CA ARG A 822 16.07 -15.84 -0.01
C ARG A 822 16.00 -15.78 -1.55
N ALA A 823 16.25 -14.61 -2.16
CA ALA A 823 16.20 -14.43 -3.60
C ALA A 823 17.34 -15.14 -4.36
N ARG A 824 18.47 -15.42 -3.68
CA ARG A 824 19.67 -16.04 -4.26
C ARG A 824 19.37 -17.36 -4.99
N VAL A 825 18.46 -18.17 -4.43
CA VAL A 825 18.08 -19.48 -5.00
C VAL A 825 17.32 -19.34 -6.32
N THR A 826 16.47 -18.32 -6.47
CA THR A 826 15.62 -18.19 -7.67
C THR A 826 16.35 -17.53 -8.85
N ALA A 827 17.35 -16.69 -8.58
CA ALA A 827 18.16 -16.05 -9.61
C ALA A 827 19.13 -17.05 -10.27
N ALA A 828 19.91 -17.79 -9.45
CA ALA A 828 20.92 -18.72 -9.95
C ALA A 828 20.35 -19.91 -10.75
N SER A 829 19.06 -20.24 -10.61
CA SER A 829 18.40 -21.31 -11.36
C SER A 829 17.87 -20.91 -12.74
N ARG A 830 18.03 -19.65 -13.18
CA ARG A 830 17.52 -19.17 -14.49
C ARG A 830 18.58 -19.06 -15.59
N SER A 831 19.87 -19.07 -15.26
CA SER A 831 20.98 -18.82 -16.20
C SER A 831 21.59 -20.07 -16.84
N LEU A 832 21.27 -21.28 -16.37
CA LEU A 832 21.88 -22.53 -16.85
C LEU A 832 21.06 -23.23 -17.96
N PRO A 833 21.64 -23.50 -19.15
CA PRO A 833 20.97 -24.26 -20.21
C PRO A 833 20.66 -25.72 -19.81
N PRO A 834 19.46 -26.26 -20.13
CA PRO A 834 19.02 -27.56 -19.63
C PRO A 834 19.49 -28.73 -20.52
N GLN A 835 20.80 -28.88 -20.75
CA GLN A 835 21.41 -30.03 -21.45
C GLN A 835 22.82 -30.36 -20.90
N LEU A 836 22.89 -31.19 -19.85
CA LEU A 836 24.00 -32.13 -19.51
C LEU A 836 23.82 -32.64 -18.06
N SER A 837 23.07 -33.73 -17.89
CA SER A 837 22.78 -34.30 -16.55
C SER A 837 23.13 -35.79 -16.46
N ALA A 838 24.42 -36.11 -16.63
CA ALA A 838 24.94 -37.48 -16.56
C ALA A 838 26.40 -37.54 -16.08
N GLY A 839 26.67 -37.07 -14.85
CA GLY A 839 28.02 -37.16 -14.26
C GLY A 839 28.04 -36.76 -12.78
N ARG A 840 28.65 -37.60 -11.93
CA ARG A 840 28.97 -37.24 -10.53
C ARG A 840 30.35 -36.57 -10.51
N ILE A 841 30.40 -35.25 -10.36
CA ILE A 841 31.63 -34.53 -9.99
C ILE A 841 31.28 -33.58 -8.84
N LYS A 842 32.17 -33.47 -7.85
CA LYS A 842 32.09 -32.42 -6.82
C LYS A 842 32.40 -31.09 -7.51
N VAL A 843 31.43 -30.18 -7.59
CA VAL A 843 31.70 -28.83 -8.08
C VAL A 843 32.53 -28.12 -7.02
N ASP A 844 33.80 -27.87 -7.33
CA ASP A 844 34.67 -27.12 -6.44
C ASP A 844 34.25 -25.64 -6.46
N THR A 845 34.20 -25.00 -5.30
CA THR A 845 33.44 -23.74 -5.13
C THR A 845 34.26 -22.50 -5.53
N MET A 846 35.50 -22.68 -6.01
CA MET A 846 36.44 -21.60 -6.30
C MET A 846 36.41 -21.05 -7.74
N GLU A 847 35.96 -21.82 -8.75
CA GLU A 847 36.08 -21.37 -10.15
C GLU A 847 35.08 -20.27 -10.54
N ILE A 848 33.91 -20.21 -9.89
CA ILE A 848 32.86 -19.21 -10.14
C ILE A 848 33.35 -17.77 -9.84
N MET A 849 34.46 -17.60 -9.12
CA MET A 849 34.97 -16.29 -8.71
C MET A 849 35.82 -15.57 -9.78
N ARG A 850 36.06 -16.15 -10.96
CA ARG A 850 37.03 -15.64 -11.96
C ARG A 850 36.50 -14.94 -13.21
N HIS A 851 35.18 -14.81 -13.40
CA HIS A 851 34.62 -14.13 -14.59
C HIS A 851 33.90 -12.80 -14.24
N PRO A 852 34.47 -11.62 -14.58
CA PRO A 852 33.84 -10.32 -14.32
C PRO A 852 32.54 -10.06 -15.09
N GLU A 853 32.34 -10.73 -16.23
CA GLU A 853 31.31 -10.42 -17.21
C GLU A 853 29.88 -10.75 -16.73
N GLU A 854 29.68 -11.79 -15.92
CA GLU A 854 28.32 -12.17 -15.49
C GLU A 854 27.73 -11.20 -14.45
N THR A 855 28.56 -10.58 -13.61
CA THR A 855 28.06 -9.57 -12.63
C THR A 855 27.92 -8.16 -13.23
N THR A 856 28.42 -7.93 -14.44
CA THR A 856 28.35 -6.64 -15.15
C THR A 856 27.32 -6.61 -16.30
N ASN A 857 26.79 -7.76 -16.72
CA ASN A 857 25.84 -7.88 -17.83
C ASN A 857 24.41 -7.35 -17.56
N MET A 858 24.09 -6.89 -16.35
CA MET A 858 22.92 -6.03 -16.15
C MET A 858 23.19 -4.64 -16.75
N LYS A 859 22.92 -4.48 -18.06
CA LYS A 859 23.03 -3.26 -18.88
C LYS A 859 23.01 -1.97 -18.03
N ARG A 860 24.19 -1.40 -17.77
CA ARG A 860 24.48 -0.25 -16.88
C ARG A 860 23.22 0.54 -16.48
N GLN A 861 22.63 0.14 -15.35
CA GLN A 861 21.42 0.78 -14.83
C GLN A 861 21.79 2.09 -14.11
N THR A 862 21.17 3.16 -14.57
CA THR A 862 21.29 4.54 -14.09
C THR A 862 20.40 4.82 -12.89
N VAL A 863 20.64 5.93 -12.20
CA VAL A 863 19.79 6.37 -11.08
C VAL A 863 18.36 6.62 -11.52
N ALA A 864 18.12 7.24 -12.68
CA ALA A 864 16.78 7.46 -13.24
C ALA A 864 16.07 6.13 -13.58
N SER A 865 16.80 5.11 -14.05
CA SER A 865 16.24 3.76 -14.21
C SER A 865 15.84 3.14 -12.87
N TYR A 866 16.70 3.19 -11.85
CA TYR A 866 16.38 2.71 -10.49
C TYR A 866 15.23 3.49 -9.83
N PHE A 867 15.19 4.81 -10.02
CA PHE A 867 14.15 5.73 -9.56
C PHE A 867 12.79 5.34 -10.13
N ARG A 868 12.72 5.13 -11.46
CA ARG A 868 11.48 4.76 -12.14
C ARG A 868 10.95 3.41 -11.66
N TYR A 869 11.81 2.41 -11.45
CA TYR A 869 11.40 1.14 -10.83
C TYR A 869 10.98 1.29 -9.37
N SER A 870 11.60 2.19 -8.61
CA SER A 870 11.24 2.49 -7.21
C SER A 870 9.83 3.09 -7.11
N LEU A 871 9.48 4.04 -7.98
CA LEU A 871 8.11 4.58 -8.06
C LEU A 871 7.09 3.49 -8.44
N MET A 872 7.42 2.62 -9.39
CA MET A 872 6.53 1.53 -9.82
C MET A 872 6.26 0.53 -8.69
N ASP A 873 7.28 0.16 -7.90
CA ASP A 873 7.13 -0.70 -6.72
C ASP A 873 6.31 -0.02 -5.61
N LEU A 874 6.60 1.25 -5.29
CA LEU A 874 5.87 2.04 -4.31
C LEU A 874 4.37 2.14 -4.65
N LEU A 875 4.03 2.57 -5.87
CA LEU A 875 2.64 2.69 -6.33
C LEU A 875 1.91 1.34 -6.27
N SER A 876 2.58 0.23 -6.66
CA SER A 876 1.98 -1.10 -6.62
C SER A 876 1.55 -1.52 -5.20
N LYS A 877 2.27 -1.07 -4.16
CA LYS A 877 1.92 -1.30 -2.75
C LYS A 877 0.81 -0.38 -2.26
N MET A 878 0.77 0.87 -2.73
CA MET A 878 -0.30 1.83 -2.38
C MET A 878 -1.67 1.41 -2.93
N VAL A 879 -1.73 0.85 -4.14
CA VAL A 879 -2.99 0.46 -4.81
C VAL A 879 -3.66 -0.77 -4.16
N ILE A 880 -2.93 -1.58 -3.39
CA ILE A 880 -3.50 -2.76 -2.69
C ILE A 880 -4.43 -2.35 -1.54
N GLY A 881 -4.12 -1.25 -0.84
CA GLY A 881 -4.87 -0.81 0.33
C GLY A 881 -5.90 0.28 0.01
N GLN A 882 -6.98 0.34 0.80
CA GLN A 882 -7.89 1.49 0.77
C GLN A 882 -7.16 2.75 1.28
N PRO A 883 -7.10 3.85 0.51
CA PRO A 883 -6.34 5.04 0.89
C PRO A 883 -7.08 5.91 1.93
N HIS A 884 -6.30 6.47 2.85
CA HIS A 884 -6.67 7.53 3.80
C HIS A 884 -5.64 8.65 3.67
N PHE A 885 -6.04 9.89 3.43
CA PHE A 885 -5.09 10.98 3.16
C PHE A 885 -4.95 11.95 4.34
N VAL A 886 -3.70 12.31 4.64
CA VAL A 886 -3.34 13.38 5.57
C VAL A 886 -2.57 14.46 4.79
N ARG A 887 -3.08 15.69 4.83
CA ARG A 887 -2.47 16.87 4.21
C ARG A 887 -1.79 17.72 5.27
N CYS A 888 -0.45 17.66 5.30
CA CYS A 888 0.39 18.45 6.17
C CYS A 888 0.64 19.84 5.56
N ILE A 889 0.36 20.91 6.31
CA ILE A 889 0.48 22.31 5.87
C ILE A 889 1.49 23.05 6.77
N LYS A 890 2.38 23.82 6.14
CA LYS A 890 3.38 24.66 6.78
C LYS A 890 2.81 26.07 6.98
N PRO A 891 2.60 26.57 8.22
CA PRO A 891 1.89 27.85 8.44
C PRO A 891 2.76 29.09 8.18
N ASN A 892 4.08 28.97 8.26
CA ASN A 892 5.04 30.03 7.94
C ASN A 892 6.39 29.42 7.51
N ASP A 893 7.21 30.18 6.78
CA ASP A 893 8.52 29.70 6.32
C ASP A 893 9.61 29.78 7.40
N ASP A 894 9.50 30.76 8.30
CA ASP A 894 10.50 31.13 9.31
C ASP A 894 10.59 30.13 10.47
N ARG A 895 9.75 29.08 10.45
CA ARG A 895 9.66 27.99 11.43
C ARG A 895 9.21 28.44 12.84
N GLU A 896 8.56 29.59 12.93
CA GLU A 896 8.11 30.17 14.20
C GLU A 896 6.80 29.53 14.68
N ALA A 897 6.73 29.15 15.96
CA ALA A 897 5.48 28.71 16.58
C ALA A 897 4.46 29.87 16.66
N LEU A 898 3.16 29.53 16.66
CA LEU A 898 2.03 30.48 16.76
C LEU A 898 1.88 31.48 15.59
N ARG A 899 2.81 31.55 14.63
CA ARG A 899 2.74 32.47 13.48
C ARG A 899 2.07 31.81 12.27
N PHE A 900 1.10 32.50 11.67
CA PHE A 900 0.30 32.02 10.54
C PHE A 900 0.36 33.02 9.37
N SER A 901 0.87 32.59 8.22
CA SER A 901 0.87 33.35 6.97
C SER A 901 -0.31 32.93 6.10
N GLN A 902 -1.32 33.79 6.01
CA GLN A 902 -2.53 33.55 5.20
C GLN A 902 -2.18 33.24 3.74
N GLU A 903 -1.28 34.03 3.13
CA GLU A 903 -0.85 33.86 1.74
C GLU A 903 -0.20 32.48 1.51
N ARG A 904 0.75 32.07 2.37
CA ARG A 904 1.44 30.79 2.18
C ARG A 904 0.55 29.59 2.46
N VAL A 905 -0.38 29.69 3.41
CA VAL A 905 -1.39 28.64 3.63
C VAL A 905 -2.36 28.57 2.44
N LEU A 906 -2.80 29.71 1.89
CA LEU A 906 -3.69 29.74 0.72
C LEU A 906 -3.06 29.13 -0.54
N VAL A 907 -1.77 29.41 -0.79
CA VAL A 907 -1.03 28.78 -1.90
C VAL A 907 -1.02 27.26 -1.75
N GLN A 908 -0.74 26.74 -0.54
CA GLN A 908 -0.78 25.30 -0.24
C GLN A 908 -2.18 24.71 -0.41
N LEU A 909 -3.24 25.37 0.10
CA LEU A 909 -4.63 24.90 -0.05
C LEU A 909 -5.06 24.78 -1.52
N ARG A 910 -4.61 25.70 -2.37
CA ARG A 910 -4.86 25.69 -3.82
C ARG A 910 -4.12 24.53 -4.50
N TYR A 911 -2.79 24.48 -4.46
CA TYR A 911 -2.07 23.47 -5.24
C TYR A 911 -2.27 22.03 -4.75
N THR A 912 -2.60 21.82 -3.48
CA THR A 912 -2.93 20.47 -2.97
C THR A 912 -4.31 19.97 -3.42
N GLY A 913 -5.14 20.83 -4.01
CA GLY A 913 -6.49 20.51 -4.46
C GLY A 913 -7.53 20.48 -3.33
N ILE A 914 -7.28 21.17 -2.20
CA ILE A 914 -8.15 21.07 -1.01
C ILE A 914 -9.49 21.79 -1.21
N LEU A 915 -9.54 22.88 -1.97
CA LEU A 915 -10.77 23.64 -2.23
C LEU A 915 -11.75 22.80 -3.07
N GLU A 916 -11.22 22.17 -4.12
CA GLU A 916 -11.87 21.22 -5.02
C GLU A 916 -12.30 19.96 -4.23
N THR A 917 -11.45 19.48 -3.32
CA THR A 917 -11.75 18.35 -2.43
C THR A 917 -12.95 18.66 -1.53
N ILE A 918 -13.01 19.84 -0.91
CA ILE A 918 -14.18 20.27 -0.12
C ILE A 918 -15.44 20.28 -0.99
N ASN A 919 -15.32 20.72 -2.25
CA ASN A 919 -16.44 20.76 -3.19
C ASN A 919 -17.00 19.35 -3.51
N ILE A 920 -16.16 18.37 -3.89
CA ILE A 920 -16.65 16.98 -4.09
C ILE A 920 -17.20 16.39 -2.80
N ARG A 921 -16.54 16.59 -1.64
CA ARG A 921 -17.00 16.00 -0.37
C ARG A 921 -18.31 16.60 0.14
N ARG A 922 -18.59 17.87 -0.18
CA ARG A 922 -19.89 18.53 0.08
C ARG A 922 -20.98 18.00 -0.84
N GLN A 923 -20.71 17.93 -2.15
CA GLN A 923 -21.75 17.63 -3.16
C GLN A 923 -21.92 16.12 -3.41
N GLY A 924 -20.84 15.37 -3.60
CA GLY A 924 -20.81 13.92 -3.89
C GLY A 924 -20.92 12.98 -2.68
N TYR A 925 -20.77 11.68 -2.94
CA TYR A 925 -20.97 10.55 -2.03
C TYR A 925 -19.67 9.72 -1.92
N SER A 926 -18.83 10.04 -0.94
CA SER A 926 -17.50 9.43 -0.80
C SER A 926 -17.50 7.98 -0.30
N HIS A 927 -18.61 7.48 0.25
CA HIS A 927 -18.73 6.07 0.62
C HIS A 927 -19.70 5.31 -0.30
N ARG A 928 -19.24 4.16 -0.79
CA ARG A 928 -19.95 3.31 -1.73
C ARG A 928 -19.80 1.84 -1.34
N ILE A 929 -20.92 1.11 -1.34
CA ILE A 929 -21.00 -0.28 -0.84
C ILE A 929 -22.02 -1.07 -1.66
N LEU A 930 -21.67 -2.30 -2.05
CA LEU A 930 -22.55 -3.17 -2.86
C LEU A 930 -23.84 -3.54 -2.10
N PHE A 931 -24.95 -3.75 -2.81
CA PHE A 931 -26.22 -4.12 -2.18
C PHE A 931 -26.11 -5.38 -1.29
N ASP A 932 -25.33 -6.41 -1.69
CA ASP A 932 -25.06 -7.58 -0.83
C ASP A 932 -24.28 -7.20 0.43
N GLU A 933 -23.12 -6.56 0.29
CA GLU A 933 -22.30 -6.12 1.43
C GLU A 933 -23.10 -5.22 2.40
N PHE A 934 -23.96 -4.35 1.87
CA PHE A 934 -24.81 -3.44 2.64
C PHE A 934 -25.92 -4.16 3.40
N VAL A 935 -26.75 -4.95 2.71
CA VAL A 935 -27.87 -5.68 3.34
C VAL A 935 -27.33 -6.67 4.38
N LYS A 936 -26.33 -7.48 4.02
CA LYS A 936 -25.68 -8.45 4.90
C LYS A 936 -25.10 -7.86 6.18
N ARG A 937 -24.65 -6.60 6.14
CA ARG A 937 -24.09 -5.86 7.28
C ARG A 937 -25.16 -5.14 8.13
N TYR A 938 -26.19 -4.59 7.49
CA TYR A 938 -27.12 -3.64 8.13
C TYR A 938 -28.58 -4.11 8.24
N TYR A 939 -28.94 -5.32 7.75
CA TYR A 939 -30.33 -5.80 7.78
C TYR A 939 -30.96 -5.76 9.18
N TYR A 940 -30.21 -6.04 10.23
CA TYR A 940 -30.67 -5.98 11.63
C TYR A 940 -31.26 -4.62 12.07
N ILE A 941 -31.04 -3.53 11.32
CA ILE A 941 -31.63 -2.22 11.60
C ILE A 941 -33.13 -2.20 11.22
N ALA A 942 -33.54 -2.93 10.17
CA ALA A 942 -34.90 -2.92 9.63
C ALA A 942 -35.64 -4.27 9.72
N PHE A 943 -34.91 -5.38 9.69
CA PHE A 943 -35.42 -6.74 9.64
C PHE A 943 -35.11 -7.50 10.93
N LYS A 944 -35.92 -8.51 11.26
CA LYS A 944 -35.73 -9.35 12.45
C LYS A 944 -34.53 -10.29 12.25
N ALA A 945 -33.87 -10.72 13.33
CA ALA A 945 -32.66 -11.55 13.24
C ALA A 945 -32.86 -12.96 12.63
N HIS A 946 -34.11 -13.39 12.41
CA HIS A 946 -34.45 -14.62 11.67
C HIS A 946 -34.86 -14.37 10.21
N GLU A 947 -35.06 -13.11 9.82
CA GLU A 947 -35.36 -12.71 8.45
C GLU A 947 -34.03 -12.43 7.74
N THR A 948 -33.68 -13.25 6.74
CA THR A 948 -32.55 -13.00 5.84
C THR A 948 -33.06 -12.36 4.55
N PRO A 949 -33.20 -11.01 4.47
CA PRO A 949 -33.71 -10.37 3.27
C PRO A 949 -32.77 -10.58 2.08
N LEU A 950 -33.34 -10.64 0.87
CA LEU A 950 -32.58 -10.74 -0.37
C LEU A 950 -31.77 -9.43 -0.58
N PRO A 951 -30.57 -9.52 -1.18
CA PRO A 951 -29.69 -8.36 -1.41
C PRO A 951 -30.17 -7.52 -2.62
N SER A 952 -31.32 -6.87 -2.46
CA SER A 952 -31.98 -6.05 -3.49
C SER A 952 -32.01 -4.56 -3.15
N LYS A 953 -32.37 -3.73 -4.14
CA LYS A 953 -32.47 -2.27 -3.99
C LYS A 953 -33.53 -1.88 -2.95
N GLU A 954 -34.62 -2.65 -2.87
CA GLU A 954 -35.74 -2.47 -1.93
C GLU A 954 -35.31 -2.78 -0.49
N SER A 955 -34.54 -3.85 -0.28
CA SER A 955 -33.92 -4.16 1.01
C SER A 955 -32.96 -3.06 1.47
N CYS A 956 -32.21 -2.45 0.55
CA CYS A 956 -31.39 -1.27 0.86
C CYS A 956 -32.26 -0.07 1.26
N VAL A 957 -33.31 0.26 0.48
CA VAL A 957 -34.26 1.35 0.80
C VAL A 957 -34.87 1.17 2.18
N ALA A 958 -35.33 -0.04 2.52
CA ALA A 958 -35.94 -0.34 3.82
C ALA A 958 -34.99 -0.05 5.01
N ILE A 959 -33.71 -0.43 4.87
CA ILE A 959 -32.67 -0.13 5.88
C ILE A 959 -32.43 1.39 5.99
N LEU A 960 -32.27 2.09 4.86
CA LEU A 960 -31.98 3.53 4.82
C LEU A 960 -33.13 4.38 5.40
N GLN A 961 -34.37 4.04 5.03
CA GLN A 961 -35.59 4.67 5.56
C GLN A 961 -35.77 4.39 7.06
N LYS A 962 -35.53 3.15 7.50
CA LYS A 962 -35.63 2.80 8.94
C LYS A 962 -34.58 3.50 9.79
N ALA A 963 -33.37 3.65 9.26
CA ALA A 963 -32.28 4.43 9.85
C ALA A 963 -32.51 5.97 9.76
N LYS A 964 -33.58 6.42 9.09
CA LYS A 964 -33.93 7.83 8.85
C LYS A 964 -32.78 8.64 8.23
N LEU A 965 -32.06 8.06 7.28
CA LEU A 965 -31.01 8.77 6.55
C LEU A 965 -31.60 9.63 5.44
N GLU A 966 -31.06 10.83 5.29
CA GLU A 966 -31.31 11.75 4.17
C GLU A 966 -30.12 11.72 3.20
N LYS A 967 -30.20 12.45 2.08
CA LYS A 967 -29.04 12.76 1.19
C LYS A 967 -28.17 11.55 0.82
N TRP A 968 -28.76 10.37 0.62
CA TRP A 968 -28.15 9.18 0.03
C TRP A 968 -28.59 9.00 -1.42
N ALA A 969 -27.94 8.10 -2.16
CA ALA A 969 -28.35 7.69 -3.50
C ALA A 969 -28.22 6.17 -3.70
N LEU A 970 -28.90 5.63 -4.71
CA LEU A 970 -28.86 4.20 -5.06
C LEU A 970 -28.61 4.04 -6.55
N GLY A 971 -27.45 3.48 -6.89
CA GLY A 971 -27.06 3.22 -8.27
C GLY A 971 -27.72 1.97 -8.86
N LYS A 972 -26.95 1.29 -9.71
CA LYS A 972 -27.30 0.02 -10.35
C LYS A 972 -26.96 -1.17 -9.45
N THR A 973 -25.84 -1.10 -8.71
CA THR A 973 -25.34 -2.17 -7.84
C THR A 973 -24.94 -1.72 -6.43
N LYS A 974 -24.80 -0.40 -6.19
CA LYS A 974 -24.25 0.17 -4.95
C LYS A 974 -25.17 1.17 -4.26
N VAL A 975 -25.10 1.18 -2.93
CA VAL A 975 -25.59 2.28 -2.09
C VAL A 975 -24.51 3.35 -2.00
N PHE A 976 -24.90 4.60 -2.27
CA PHE A 976 -24.04 5.77 -2.20
C PHE A 976 -24.40 6.62 -0.98
N LEU A 977 -23.39 6.88 -0.15
CA LEU A 977 -23.52 7.45 1.17
C LEU A 977 -22.52 8.61 1.35
N LYS A 978 -22.96 9.64 2.08
CA LYS A 978 -22.07 10.64 2.64
C LYS A 978 -21.20 9.98 3.73
N TYR A 979 -19.98 10.46 3.91
CA TYR A 979 -19.02 9.93 4.89
C TYR A 979 -19.62 9.72 6.30
N TYR A 980 -20.46 10.65 6.77
CA TYR A 980 -21.12 10.60 8.07
C TYR A 980 -22.25 9.55 8.20
N HIS A 981 -22.83 9.04 7.11
CA HIS A 981 -23.87 7.99 7.17
C HIS A 981 -23.33 6.65 7.66
N VAL A 982 -22.09 6.31 7.29
CA VAL A 982 -21.44 5.06 7.68
C VAL A 982 -21.33 4.97 9.20
N GLU A 983 -21.01 6.09 9.83
CA GLU A 983 -20.96 6.26 11.27
C GLU A 983 -22.35 6.08 11.90
N GLN A 984 -23.38 6.76 11.39
CA GLN A 984 -24.77 6.64 11.85
C GLN A 984 -25.28 5.18 11.77
N LEU A 985 -25.05 4.49 10.66
CA LEU A 985 -25.43 3.07 10.48
C LEU A 985 -24.67 2.14 11.44
N ASN A 986 -23.37 2.37 11.64
CA ASN A 986 -22.57 1.59 12.59
C ASN A 986 -23.02 1.81 14.04
N LEU A 987 -23.65 2.94 14.38
CA LEU A 987 -24.18 3.21 15.72
C LEU A 987 -25.49 2.45 15.99
N PHE A 988 -26.45 2.47 15.06
CA PHE A 988 -27.64 1.60 15.15
C PHE A 988 -27.24 0.12 15.25
N LEU A 989 -26.22 -0.30 14.48
CA LEU A 989 -25.68 -1.66 14.56
C LEU A 989 -25.04 -1.97 15.93
N ARG A 990 -24.36 -1.00 16.58
CA ARG A 990 -23.83 -1.16 17.95
C ARG A 990 -24.94 -1.33 18.98
N GLU A 991 -26.06 -0.63 18.86
CA GLU A 991 -27.22 -0.80 19.77
C GLU A 991 -27.82 -2.21 19.67
N VAL A 992 -27.93 -2.75 18.44
CA VAL A 992 -28.35 -4.15 18.24
C VAL A 992 -27.32 -5.12 18.81
N ILE A 993 -26.02 -4.92 18.55
CA ILE A 993 -24.93 -5.75 19.10
C ILE A 993 -24.90 -5.68 20.63
N GLY A 994 -25.33 -4.59 21.26
CA GLY A 994 -25.51 -4.49 22.71
C GLY A 994 -26.38 -5.62 23.30
N ARG A 995 -27.37 -6.11 22.56
CA ARG A 995 -28.23 -7.23 22.97
C ARG A 995 -27.47 -8.57 23.06
N VAL A 996 -26.38 -8.71 22.30
CA VAL A 996 -25.47 -9.88 22.39
C VAL A 996 -24.73 -9.90 23.73
N VAL A 997 -24.50 -8.74 24.37
CA VAL A 997 -23.90 -8.69 25.73
C VAL A 997 -24.82 -9.38 26.75
N THR A 998 -26.14 -9.19 26.63
CA THR A 998 -27.15 -9.90 27.45
C THR A 998 -27.06 -11.41 27.25
N MET A 999 -27.03 -11.88 25.98
CA MET A 999 -26.86 -13.31 25.68
C MET A 999 -25.56 -13.85 26.29
N GLN A 1000 -24.44 -13.14 26.11
CA GLN A 1000 -23.16 -13.51 26.71
C GLN A 1000 -23.21 -13.54 28.24
N ALA A 1001 -23.96 -12.65 28.91
CA ALA A 1001 -24.10 -12.64 30.36
C ALA A 1001 -24.82 -13.90 30.85
N TYR A 1002 -25.94 -14.29 30.23
CA TYR A 1002 -26.63 -15.56 30.54
C TYR A 1002 -25.73 -16.78 30.27
N THR A 1003 -25.04 -16.84 29.13
CA THR A 1003 -24.12 -17.96 28.83
C THR A 1003 -22.95 -18.03 29.81
N LYS A 1004 -22.33 -16.89 30.17
CA LYS A 1004 -21.26 -16.82 31.18
C LYS A 1004 -21.76 -17.22 32.56
N GLY A 1005 -22.97 -16.80 32.94
CA GLY A 1005 -23.65 -17.20 34.18
C GLY A 1005 -23.89 -18.70 34.26
N TRP A 1006 -24.46 -19.30 33.21
CA TRP A 1006 -24.70 -20.75 33.13
C TRP A 1006 -23.40 -21.57 33.14
N LEU A 1007 -22.38 -21.15 32.36
CA LEU A 1007 -21.05 -21.78 32.40
C LEU A 1007 -20.40 -21.63 33.77
N GLY A 1008 -20.55 -20.48 34.43
CA GLY A 1008 -20.09 -20.21 35.79
C GLY A 1008 -20.75 -21.14 36.81
N ALA A 1009 -22.08 -21.22 36.81
CA ALA A 1009 -22.86 -22.12 37.67
C ALA A 1009 -22.49 -23.60 37.45
N ARG A 1010 -22.34 -24.03 36.19
CA ARG A 1010 -21.95 -25.41 35.83
C ARG A 1010 -20.52 -25.75 36.26
N ARG A 1011 -19.58 -24.79 36.15
CA ARG A 1011 -18.21 -24.92 36.68
C ARG A 1011 -18.20 -24.95 38.21
N TYR A 1012 -18.96 -24.06 38.86
CA TYR A 1012 -19.09 -23.99 40.31
C TYR A 1012 -19.70 -25.26 40.89
N LYS A 1013 -20.76 -25.82 40.30
CA LYS A 1013 -21.37 -27.09 40.72
C LYS A 1013 -20.34 -28.23 40.67
N LYS A 1014 -19.63 -28.42 39.55
CA LYS A 1014 -18.54 -29.40 39.44
C LYS A 1014 -17.41 -29.18 40.46
N LEU A 1015 -17.04 -27.93 40.74
CA LEU A 1015 -16.02 -27.60 41.73
C LEU A 1015 -16.50 -27.86 43.17
N LYS A 1016 -17.77 -27.60 43.47
CA LYS A 1016 -18.41 -27.90 44.75
C LYS A 1016 -18.49 -29.41 44.97
N GLU A 1017 -18.97 -30.17 43.99
CA GLU A 1017 -18.98 -31.65 44.01
C GLU A 1017 -17.57 -32.21 44.24
N LYS A 1018 -16.56 -31.74 43.50
CA LYS A 1018 -15.16 -32.15 43.70
C LYS A 1018 -14.65 -31.79 45.10
N ARG A 1019 -14.90 -30.58 45.60
CA ARG A 1019 -14.52 -30.14 46.95
C ARG A 1019 -15.20 -30.99 48.03
N THR A 1020 -16.50 -31.26 47.91
CA THR A 1020 -17.24 -32.12 48.84
C THR A 1020 -16.70 -33.54 48.85
N ASN A 1021 -16.47 -34.15 47.68
CA ASN A 1021 -15.93 -35.52 47.59
C ASN A 1021 -14.50 -35.60 48.16
N SER A 1022 -13.63 -34.63 47.86
CA SER A 1022 -12.30 -34.56 48.46
C SER A 1022 -12.33 -34.32 49.97
N ALA A 1023 -13.23 -33.46 50.46
CA ALA A 1023 -13.41 -33.22 51.89
C ALA A 1023 -13.91 -34.47 52.63
N ILE A 1024 -14.88 -35.19 52.06
CA ILE A 1024 -15.37 -36.48 52.61
C ILE A 1024 -14.23 -37.50 52.67
N ALA A 1025 -13.45 -37.65 51.60
CA ALA A 1025 -12.32 -38.59 51.57
C ALA A 1025 -11.27 -38.26 52.65
N ILE A 1026 -10.87 -37.00 52.78
CA ILE A 1026 -9.93 -36.53 53.81
C ILE A 1026 -10.51 -36.74 55.22
N GLN A 1027 -11.78 -36.39 55.44
CA GLN A 1027 -12.44 -36.57 56.73
C GLN A 1027 -12.59 -38.05 57.11
N SER A 1028 -12.91 -38.93 56.17
CA SER A 1028 -12.98 -40.38 56.41
C SER A 1028 -11.61 -40.99 56.72
N ALA A 1029 -10.56 -40.56 55.99
CA ALA A 1029 -9.19 -40.99 56.24
C ALA A 1029 -8.71 -40.55 57.64
N TRP A 1030 -8.98 -39.30 58.02
CA TRP A 1030 -8.65 -38.77 59.35
C TRP A 1030 -9.43 -39.45 60.48
N ARG A 1031 -10.76 -39.58 60.35
CA ARG A 1031 -11.60 -40.30 61.33
C ARG A 1031 -11.12 -41.75 61.50
N GLY A 1032 -10.80 -42.44 60.41
CA GLY A 1032 -10.24 -43.79 60.44
C GLY A 1032 -8.84 -43.85 61.06
N TYR A 1033 -7.99 -42.85 60.84
CA TYR A 1033 -6.67 -42.76 61.48
C TYR A 1033 -6.79 -42.54 63.00
N ASP A 1034 -7.61 -41.58 63.44
CA ASP A 1034 -7.81 -41.30 64.86
C ASP A 1034 -8.46 -42.48 65.60
N ALA A 1035 -9.42 -43.17 64.97
CA ALA A 1035 -10.00 -44.41 65.51
C ALA A 1035 -8.94 -45.53 65.65
N ARG A 1036 -8.09 -45.74 64.63
CA ARG A 1036 -6.99 -46.72 64.70
C ARG A 1036 -5.94 -46.34 65.74
N ARG A 1037 -5.63 -45.05 65.90
CA ARG A 1037 -4.73 -44.53 66.94
C ARG A 1037 -5.30 -44.83 68.32
N LYS A 1038 -6.53 -44.38 68.62
CA LYS A 1038 -7.22 -44.65 69.89
C LYS A 1038 -7.33 -46.15 70.20
N PHE A 1039 -7.60 -46.98 69.19
CA PHE A 1039 -7.59 -48.44 69.37
C PHE A 1039 -6.19 -48.98 69.70
N LYS A 1040 -5.12 -48.47 69.06
CA LYS A 1040 -3.74 -48.82 69.41
C LYS A 1040 -3.41 -48.37 70.84
N ASP A 1041 -3.81 -47.17 71.25
CA ASP A 1041 -3.58 -46.64 72.60
C ASP A 1041 -4.31 -47.50 73.66
N ILE A 1042 -5.54 -47.92 73.38
CA ILE A 1042 -6.31 -48.85 74.24
C ILE A 1042 -5.69 -50.25 74.24
N LYS A 1043 -5.20 -50.75 73.09
CA LYS A 1043 -4.52 -52.05 73.01
C LYS A 1043 -3.23 -52.04 73.83
N ASN A 1044 -2.40 -51.01 73.64
CA ASN A 1044 -1.17 -50.80 74.41
C ASN A 1044 -1.49 -50.80 75.91
N ARG A 1045 -2.41 -49.93 76.38
CA ARG A 1045 -2.82 -49.91 77.80
C ARG A 1045 -3.30 -51.26 78.34
N ARG A 1046 -3.97 -52.08 77.50
CA ARG A 1046 -4.35 -53.46 77.89
C ARG A 1046 -3.17 -54.42 77.95
N THR A 1047 -2.18 -54.27 77.06
CA THR A 1047 -0.93 -55.04 77.10
C THR A 1047 -0.06 -54.59 78.30
N ASP A 1048 0.08 -53.30 78.54
CA ASP A 1048 0.80 -52.72 79.68
C ASP A 1048 0.15 -53.16 81.00
N ALA A 1049 -1.19 -53.10 81.09
CA ALA A 1049 -1.93 -53.61 82.24
C ALA A 1049 -1.80 -55.13 82.40
N ALA A 1050 -1.76 -55.92 81.31
CA ALA A 1050 -1.51 -57.35 81.39
C ALA A 1050 -0.10 -57.66 81.91
N ILE A 1051 0.92 -56.91 81.46
CA ILE A 1051 2.30 -57.00 81.97
C ILE A 1051 2.36 -56.64 83.46
N HIS A 1052 1.69 -55.55 83.87
CA HIS A 1052 1.61 -55.16 85.29
C HIS A 1052 0.84 -56.17 86.16
N ILE A 1053 -0.21 -56.82 85.63
CA ILE A 1053 -0.92 -57.90 86.34
C ILE A 1053 -0.04 -59.16 86.43
N GLN A 1054 0.69 -59.50 85.38
CA GLN A 1054 1.64 -60.62 85.39
C GLN A 1054 2.80 -60.39 86.36
N ALA A 1055 3.32 -59.16 86.46
CA ALA A 1055 4.30 -58.77 87.47
C ALA A 1055 3.71 -58.78 88.90
N GLY A 1056 2.52 -58.19 89.09
CA GLY A 1056 1.85 -58.17 90.38
C GLY A 1056 1.47 -59.57 90.90
N LEU A 1057 1.19 -60.52 90.02
CA LEU A 1057 0.99 -61.94 90.37
C LEU A 1057 2.30 -62.68 90.73
N ALA A 1058 3.47 -62.15 90.35
CA ALA A 1058 4.75 -62.63 90.86
C ALA A 1058 5.04 -62.05 92.26
N ASP A 1059 4.80 -60.75 92.46
CA ASP A 1059 5.09 -60.05 93.72
C ASP A 1059 4.10 -60.37 94.86
N GLN A 1060 2.83 -60.69 94.57
CA GLN A 1060 1.81 -61.00 95.59
C GLN A 1060 2.04 -62.31 96.39
N LYS A 1061 3.20 -62.96 96.28
CA LYS A 1061 3.63 -64.02 97.19
C LYS A 1061 4.27 -63.53 98.50
N VAL A 1062 4.48 -62.22 98.68
CA VAL A 1062 5.16 -61.67 99.88
C VAL A 1062 4.36 -60.55 100.55
N GLY A 1063 4.10 -60.72 101.85
CA GLY A 1063 3.82 -59.62 102.80
C GLY A 1063 2.46 -58.93 102.71
N GLY A 1064 1.44 -59.49 103.38
CA GLY A 1064 0.14 -58.82 103.55
C GLY A 1064 -0.07 -58.25 104.95
N SER A 1065 -0.46 -56.97 105.05
CA SER A 1065 -1.32 -56.44 106.13
C SER A 1065 -1.94 -55.09 105.72
N ASN A 1066 -3.09 -54.79 106.31
CA ASN A 1066 -4.08 -53.73 105.97
C ASN A 1066 -4.54 -53.14 107.36
N PRO A 1067 -5.65 -52.37 107.58
CA PRO A 1067 -6.55 -51.63 106.68
C PRO A 1067 -7.11 -50.26 107.21
N ARG A 1068 -7.95 -49.59 106.38
CA ARG A 1068 -9.03 -48.60 106.74
C ARG A 1068 -8.59 -47.21 107.31
N GLY A 1069 -9.42 -46.15 107.29
CA GLY A 1069 -10.74 -45.92 106.67
C GLY A 1069 -11.46 -44.65 107.21
N GLY A 1070 -12.53 -44.15 106.57
CA GLY A 1070 -13.35 -43.01 107.07
C GLY A 1070 -14.47 -42.53 106.12
N VAL A 1071 -15.64 -42.12 106.65
CA VAL A 1071 -16.91 -41.75 105.93
C VAL A 1071 -17.76 -40.75 106.77
N HIS A 1072 -18.74 -40.03 106.14
CA HIS A 1072 -19.83 -39.16 106.69
C HIS A 1072 -19.59 -37.61 106.64
N SER A 1073 -20.58 -36.67 106.53
CA SER A 1073 -22.02 -36.69 106.12
C SER A 1073 -22.72 -35.28 106.08
N ARG A 1074 -23.74 -35.06 105.20
CA ARG A 1074 -24.98 -34.17 105.31
C ARG A 1074 -24.81 -32.63 105.57
N CYS A 1075 -25.74 -31.66 105.30
CA CYS A 1075 -27.13 -31.60 104.73
C CYS A 1075 -27.61 -30.17 104.23
N SER A 1076 -28.50 -30.13 103.20
CA SER A 1076 -29.71 -29.25 102.91
C SER A 1076 -29.79 -27.68 102.77
N VAL A 1077 -30.38 -27.20 101.62
CA VAL A 1077 -31.41 -26.09 101.42
C VAL A 1077 -30.94 -24.58 101.45
N PRO A 1078 -31.57 -23.51 100.80
CA PRO A 1078 -32.85 -23.27 100.05
C PRO A 1078 -32.77 -22.54 98.63
N ALA A 1079 -33.88 -21.94 98.12
CA ALA A 1079 -34.08 -21.16 96.85
C ALA A 1079 -34.82 -19.79 97.07
N PRO A 1080 -34.99 -18.87 96.06
CA PRO A 1080 -36.30 -18.67 95.35
C PRO A 1080 -36.22 -18.03 93.89
N ALA A 1081 -37.30 -17.41 93.34
CA ALA A 1081 -37.44 -16.93 91.94
C ALA A 1081 -38.42 -15.73 91.71
N ASN A 1082 -38.47 -15.09 90.50
CA ASN A 1082 -39.65 -14.33 89.95
C ASN A 1082 -39.55 -13.84 88.46
N LEU A 1083 -40.58 -13.12 87.94
CA LEU A 1083 -40.91 -12.84 86.49
C LEU A 1083 -40.77 -11.36 86.00
N GLY A 1084 -40.94 -11.12 84.68
CA GLY A 1084 -40.84 -9.81 83.94
C GLY A 1084 -42.12 -8.92 83.95
N PRO A 1085 -42.38 -7.98 82.98
CA PRO A 1085 -42.55 -8.32 81.53
C PRO A 1085 -42.40 -7.17 80.45
N LEU A 1086 -42.86 -7.44 79.20
CA LEU A 1086 -43.24 -6.51 78.08
C LEU A 1086 -42.13 -5.86 77.20
N THR A 1087 -42.47 -5.04 76.18
CA THR A 1087 -42.48 -5.46 74.74
C THR A 1087 -42.45 -4.36 73.66
N SER A 1088 -41.88 -4.69 72.48
CA SER A 1088 -42.19 -4.22 71.10
C SER A 1088 -41.72 -2.83 70.55
N GLY A 1089 -41.35 -2.79 69.25
CA GLY A 1089 -41.13 -1.57 68.45
C GLY A 1089 -40.45 -1.80 67.08
N LYS A 1090 -40.91 -1.14 66.00
CA LYS A 1090 -40.29 -1.10 64.64
C LYS A 1090 -39.94 0.35 64.27
N VAL A 1091 -39.06 0.57 63.28
CA VAL A 1091 -39.24 1.52 62.14
C VAL A 1091 -38.08 1.45 61.13
N ASN A 1092 -38.29 1.95 59.91
CA ASN A 1092 -37.33 1.99 58.79
C ASN A 1092 -36.41 3.24 58.86
N GLY A 1093 -35.32 3.28 58.08
CA GLY A 1093 -34.50 4.50 57.88
C GLY A 1093 -34.69 5.13 56.49
N VAL A 1094 -34.12 6.33 56.24
CA VAL A 1094 -33.98 6.92 54.89
C VAL A 1094 -32.94 8.09 54.83
N SER A 1095 -32.04 8.00 53.85
CA SER A 1095 -31.33 9.04 53.05
C SER A 1095 -30.67 10.34 53.59
N VAL A 1096 -29.48 10.63 53.00
CA VAL A 1096 -29.05 11.92 52.34
C VAL A 1096 -28.26 13.01 53.10
N CYS A 1097 -27.26 13.57 52.37
CA CYS A 1097 -26.37 14.72 52.64
C CYS A 1097 -25.39 14.62 53.85
N GLY A 1098 -24.24 15.30 53.82
CA GLY A 1098 -23.63 16.10 52.73
C GLY A 1098 -22.38 16.88 53.19
N SER A 1099 -21.77 17.64 52.27
CA SER A 1099 -20.55 18.48 52.45
C SER A 1099 -19.23 17.73 52.74
N GLY A 1100 -18.11 18.44 52.60
CA GLY A 1100 -16.75 17.95 52.89
C GLY A 1100 -15.70 19.04 52.67
N SER A 1101 -14.51 18.84 53.23
CA SER A 1101 -13.36 19.75 53.16
C SER A 1101 -12.05 18.97 53.04
N GLN A 1102 -10.97 19.63 52.61
CA GLN A 1102 -9.62 19.07 52.57
C GLN A 1102 -9.01 19.06 53.98
N GLU A 1103 -7.97 18.24 54.24
CA GLU A 1103 -6.59 18.75 54.43
C GLU A 1103 -5.49 17.66 54.51
N GLN A 1104 -4.36 18.02 53.88
CA GLN A 1104 -2.93 17.76 54.15
C GLN A 1104 -2.37 16.42 54.74
N ARG A 1105 -1.53 15.77 53.89
CA ARG A 1105 -0.14 15.28 54.11
C ARG A 1105 0.31 14.65 55.46
N CYS A 1106 0.85 13.42 55.36
CA CYS A 1106 2.29 13.11 55.60
C CYS A 1106 2.61 11.71 55.00
N HIS A 1107 3.60 11.48 54.12
CA HIS A 1107 5.07 11.52 54.27
C HIS A 1107 5.68 10.47 55.24
N VAL A 1108 6.07 9.31 54.68
CA VAL A 1108 7.21 8.48 55.13
C VAL A 1108 7.91 7.90 53.87
N GLY A 1109 9.24 7.77 53.91
CA GLY A 1109 10.09 7.34 52.77
C GLY A 1109 10.30 5.83 52.62
N HIS A 1110 11.31 5.47 51.83
CA HIS A 1110 11.57 4.12 51.29
C HIS A 1110 13.06 3.73 51.46
N VAL A 1111 13.42 2.46 51.21
CA VAL A 1111 14.81 1.90 51.18
C VAL A 1111 15.42 1.68 52.59
N THR A 1112 16.21 0.65 52.91
CA THR A 1112 16.90 -0.41 52.12
C THR A 1112 16.29 -1.82 52.39
N ARG A 1113 16.93 -3.02 52.40
CA ARG A 1113 18.33 -3.51 52.28
C ARG A 1113 18.40 -4.81 51.44
N LYS A 1114 19.46 -5.63 51.57
CA LYS A 1114 19.79 -6.79 50.69
C LYS A 1114 19.95 -8.10 51.48
N CYS A 1115 19.94 -9.24 50.77
CA CYS A 1115 20.31 -10.57 51.27
C CYS A 1115 21.75 -10.99 50.86
N LEU A 1116 22.39 -11.84 51.69
CA LEU A 1116 23.45 -12.85 51.41
C LEU A 1116 23.39 -13.86 52.60
N ARG A 1117 23.43 -15.20 52.45
CA ARG A 1117 24.58 -16.13 52.19
C ARG A 1117 25.70 -16.03 53.28
N THR A 1118 26.30 -17.10 53.83
CA THR A 1118 26.37 -18.55 53.46
C THR A 1118 26.97 -19.44 54.57
N ALA A 1119 26.57 -20.74 54.66
CA ALA A 1119 27.33 -21.95 55.10
C ALA A 1119 26.38 -23.19 54.99
N LEU A 1120 26.69 -24.41 54.52
CA LEU A 1120 27.87 -25.32 54.51
C LEU A 1120 28.14 -26.01 55.87
N ALA A 1121 28.30 -27.33 55.98
CA ALA A 1121 28.27 -28.49 55.05
C ALA A 1121 27.90 -29.77 55.87
N PRO A 1122 28.09 -31.06 55.45
CA PRO A 1122 28.48 -31.70 54.16
C PRO A 1122 27.45 -32.84 53.79
N ASP A 1123 27.67 -34.03 53.18
CA ASP A 1123 28.79 -34.75 52.51
C ASP A 1123 28.29 -35.94 51.61
N HIS A 1124 29.24 -36.66 51.00
CA HIS A 1124 29.33 -38.09 50.67
C HIS A 1124 28.46 -38.75 49.55
N LEU A 1125 29.04 -38.71 48.34
CA LEU A 1125 29.56 -39.87 47.56
C LEU A 1125 28.59 -40.90 46.87
N PRO A 1126 29.06 -41.72 45.87
CA PRO A 1126 28.40 -41.67 44.54
C PRO A 1126 28.31 -42.99 43.71
N HIS A 1127 27.93 -42.85 42.43
CA HIS A 1127 28.34 -43.62 41.22
C HIS A 1127 28.45 -45.18 41.23
N LEU A 1128 27.56 -45.87 40.48
CA LEU A 1128 27.85 -46.77 39.31
C LEU A 1128 26.78 -47.87 39.05
N VAL A 1129 26.41 -48.07 37.76
CA VAL A 1129 26.12 -49.36 37.06
C VAL A 1129 24.80 -50.18 37.29
N TRP A 1130 24.08 -50.39 36.15
CA TRP A 1130 23.25 -51.55 35.70
C TRP A 1130 21.80 -51.89 36.15
N ARG A 1131 20.97 -52.14 35.10
CA ARG A 1131 19.81 -53.10 34.96
C ARG A 1131 18.59 -52.91 35.90
N ARG A 1132 17.39 -53.50 35.67
CA ARG A 1132 16.85 -54.63 34.83
C ARG A 1132 15.50 -54.18 34.20
N SER A 1133 15.16 -54.42 32.92
CA SER A 1133 14.58 -55.64 32.29
C SER A 1133 13.32 -56.19 32.99
N LYS A 1134 12.11 -56.31 32.38
CA LYS A 1134 11.59 -57.02 31.16
C LYS A 1134 11.17 -58.50 31.39
N LEU A 1135 10.39 -59.03 30.42
CA LEU A 1135 9.70 -60.35 30.30
C LEU A 1135 8.29 -60.39 30.94
N CYS A 1136 7.29 -61.13 30.45
CA CYS A 1136 7.17 -62.04 29.27
C CYS A 1136 5.73 -61.93 28.65
N CYS A 1137 5.34 -62.50 27.49
CA CYS A 1137 5.85 -63.64 26.71
C CYS A 1137 5.79 -63.42 25.16
N ARG A 1138 6.18 -64.44 24.38
CA ARG A 1138 6.30 -64.56 22.90
C ARG A 1138 5.44 -65.78 22.41
N PRO A 1139 5.52 -66.32 21.15
CA PRO A 1139 6.18 -65.92 19.87
C PRO A 1139 5.09 -65.61 18.79
N VAL A 1140 5.16 -65.81 17.45
CA VAL A 1140 6.08 -66.43 16.44
C VAL A 1140 5.89 -65.70 15.07
N GLY A 1141 6.79 -65.89 14.09
CA GLY A 1141 6.39 -65.98 12.66
C GLY A 1141 7.02 -65.02 11.62
N SER A 1142 7.48 -65.61 10.51
CA SER A 1142 7.71 -65.03 9.16
C SER A 1142 7.26 -66.12 8.13
N PRO A 1143 7.32 -65.99 6.79
CA PRO A 1143 7.71 -64.87 5.91
C PRO A 1143 6.67 -64.65 4.74
N SER A 1144 7.11 -64.12 3.58
CA SER A 1144 6.48 -64.28 2.23
C SER A 1144 5.18 -63.46 1.95
N CYS A 1145 4.68 -63.24 0.72
CA CYS A 1145 5.26 -63.27 -0.65
C CYS A 1145 4.34 -62.56 -1.68
N LEU A 1146 4.74 -62.55 -2.96
CA LEU A 1146 4.00 -62.17 -4.19
C LEU A 1146 3.67 -60.66 -4.32
N GLU A 1147 4.04 -59.93 -5.39
CA GLU A 1147 3.91 -60.13 -6.85
C GLU A 1147 2.49 -59.90 -7.41
N GLN A 1148 2.30 -58.79 -8.14
CA GLN A 1148 2.18 -58.72 -9.62
C GLN A 1148 2.05 -57.23 -10.02
N LYS A 1149 2.94 -56.63 -10.81
CA LYS A 1149 3.21 -56.82 -12.26
C LYS A 1149 1.97 -56.62 -13.13
N LEU A 1150 1.91 -55.48 -13.83
CA LEU A 1150 1.57 -55.43 -15.26
C LEU A 1150 2.29 -54.25 -15.93
N LYS A 1151 2.47 -54.30 -17.27
CA LYS A 1151 3.41 -53.47 -18.02
C LYS A 1151 2.74 -52.54 -19.04
N THR A 1152 3.46 -51.46 -19.33
CA THR A 1152 3.45 -50.56 -20.50
C THR A 1152 2.99 -51.17 -21.84
N PRO A 1153 2.54 -50.32 -22.79
CA PRO A 1153 3.47 -49.94 -23.87
C PRO A 1153 3.51 -48.43 -24.23
N ARG A 1154 4.43 -48.06 -25.14
CA ARG A 1154 4.73 -46.69 -25.61
C ARG A 1154 4.26 -46.44 -27.05
N ARG A 1155 4.04 -45.16 -27.41
CA ARG A 1155 4.40 -44.47 -28.70
C ARG A 1155 4.42 -42.96 -28.37
N ARG A 1156 5.51 -42.18 -28.51
CA ARG A 1156 6.12 -41.59 -29.74
C ARG A 1156 5.06 -40.93 -30.65
N CYS A 1157 5.18 -39.67 -31.09
CA CYS A 1157 6.39 -38.86 -31.33
C CYS A 1157 6.13 -37.33 -31.39
N GLN A 1158 7.20 -36.56 -31.68
CA GLN A 1158 7.26 -35.17 -32.17
C GLN A 1158 6.94 -33.98 -31.23
N GLN A 1159 7.92 -33.07 -31.12
CA GLN A 1159 7.76 -31.66 -30.74
C GLN A 1159 7.50 -30.82 -32.01
N PRO A 1160 6.97 -29.60 -31.85
CA PRO A 1160 7.67 -28.43 -32.39
C PRO A 1160 8.37 -27.61 -31.29
N LYS A 1161 9.48 -26.95 -31.63
CA LYS A 1161 10.14 -25.97 -30.74
C LYS A 1161 9.40 -24.63 -30.82
N VAL A 1162 9.16 -24.00 -29.67
CA VAL A 1162 8.85 -22.57 -29.58
C VAL A 1162 9.76 -21.99 -28.50
N LEU A 1163 10.58 -21.00 -28.84
CA LEU A 1163 11.32 -20.21 -27.85
C LEU A 1163 10.37 -19.18 -27.23
N ASN A 1164 10.48 -18.95 -25.92
CA ASN A 1164 10.36 -17.62 -25.31
C ASN A 1164 10.82 -17.66 -23.84
N SER A 1165 11.35 -16.54 -23.35
CA SER A 1165 11.95 -16.39 -22.02
C SER A 1165 10.91 -16.06 -20.91
N PRO A 1166 11.13 -16.51 -19.65
CA PRO A 1166 10.15 -16.39 -18.57
C PRO A 1166 10.30 -15.09 -17.73
N GLU A 1167 10.27 -13.93 -18.38
CA GLU A 1167 10.70 -12.65 -17.77
C GLU A 1167 9.58 -11.59 -17.59
N ASP A 1168 8.68 -11.39 -18.57
CA ASP A 1168 7.75 -10.23 -18.57
C ASP A 1168 6.33 -10.49 -18.03
N ASN A 1169 5.99 -11.73 -17.65
CA ASN A 1169 4.62 -12.17 -17.33
C ASN A 1169 4.05 -11.67 -15.97
N VAL A 1170 4.61 -10.58 -15.42
CA VAL A 1170 4.31 -10.08 -14.07
C VAL A 1170 3.44 -8.82 -14.10
N TYR A 1171 3.63 -7.91 -15.06
CA TYR A 1171 3.17 -6.52 -14.90
C TYR A 1171 1.65 -6.29 -15.07
N TYR A 1172 0.91 -7.22 -15.69
CA TYR A 1172 -0.55 -7.09 -15.89
C TYR A 1172 -1.42 -8.09 -15.10
N ASN A 1173 -0.82 -9.07 -14.43
CA ASN A 1173 -1.57 -10.14 -13.74
C ASN A 1173 -1.90 -9.86 -12.26
N GLN A 1174 -1.37 -8.77 -11.66
CA GLN A 1174 -1.60 -8.45 -10.24
C GLN A 1174 -2.72 -7.41 -10.00
N LEU A 1175 -3.24 -6.73 -11.02
CA LEU A 1175 -4.42 -5.86 -10.93
C LEU A 1175 -5.76 -6.60 -11.07
N ASN A 1176 -5.75 -7.93 -11.19
CA ASN A 1176 -6.95 -8.78 -11.28
C ASN A 1176 -6.99 -9.86 -10.19
N GLY A 1177 -7.04 -9.43 -8.93
CA GLY A 1177 -7.05 -10.30 -7.75
C GLY A 1177 -8.44 -10.67 -7.20
N ALA A 1178 -9.43 -11.00 -8.04
CA ALA A 1178 -10.78 -11.35 -7.60
C ALA A 1178 -11.38 -12.56 -8.33
N LEU A 1179 -11.30 -13.73 -7.66
CA LEU A 1179 -12.11 -14.94 -7.80
C LEU A 1179 -12.48 -15.47 -9.21
N GLU A 1180 -11.88 -16.61 -9.57
CA GLU A 1180 -12.68 -17.76 -10.03
C GLU A 1180 -12.38 -18.96 -9.11
N TYR A 1181 -13.41 -19.46 -8.40
CA TYR A 1181 -13.31 -20.59 -7.47
C TYR A 1181 -14.12 -21.77 -8.02
N GLN A 1182 -13.66 -22.40 -9.10
CA GLN A 1182 -14.34 -23.56 -9.67
C GLN A 1182 -14.19 -24.79 -8.75
N GLY A 1183 -15.33 -25.35 -8.35
CA GLY A 1183 -15.41 -26.28 -7.22
C GLY A 1183 -14.98 -27.72 -7.55
N SER A 1184 -13.98 -28.23 -6.84
CA SER A 1184 -13.70 -29.67 -6.79
C SER A 1184 -14.73 -30.39 -5.91
N LYS A 1185 -15.68 -31.10 -6.55
CA LYS A 1185 -16.66 -31.94 -5.86
C LYS A 1185 -15.99 -33.18 -5.24
N ARG A 1186 -15.58 -33.15 -3.97
CA ARG A 1186 -15.51 -34.36 -3.13
C ARG A 1186 -15.49 -34.12 -1.60
N ASN A 1187 -16.48 -34.72 -0.95
CA ASN A 1187 -16.50 -35.20 0.44
C ASN A 1187 -16.04 -34.28 1.58
N ASN A 1188 -16.99 -33.52 2.16
CA ASN A 1188 -16.85 -33.01 3.53
C ASN A 1188 -18.04 -33.43 4.42
N CYS A 1189 -18.21 -34.75 4.59
CA CYS A 1189 -19.35 -35.38 5.29
C CYS A 1189 -19.25 -35.34 6.83
N LYS A 1190 -18.47 -34.40 7.41
CA LYS A 1190 -18.26 -34.31 8.87
C LYS A 1190 -18.64 -32.97 9.50
N GLN A 1191 -18.71 -31.87 8.74
CA GLN A 1191 -19.13 -30.57 9.29
C GLN A 1191 -20.66 -30.34 9.27
N LYS A 1192 -21.41 -30.95 8.36
CA LYS A 1192 -22.89 -30.87 8.39
C LYS A 1192 -23.48 -31.41 9.70
N LYS A 1193 -22.87 -32.43 10.31
CA LYS A 1193 -23.39 -33.04 11.55
C LYS A 1193 -23.40 -32.03 12.71
N VAL A 1194 -22.26 -31.39 12.96
CA VAL A 1194 -22.11 -30.39 14.05
C VAL A 1194 -23.06 -29.19 13.90
N LEU A 1195 -23.39 -28.78 12.67
CA LEU A 1195 -24.33 -27.67 12.45
C LEU A 1195 -25.80 -28.08 12.60
N CYS A 1196 -26.16 -29.33 12.24
CA CYS A 1196 -27.46 -29.91 12.60
C CYS A 1196 -27.57 -30.08 14.13
N ASP A 1197 -26.56 -30.67 14.77
CA ASP A 1197 -26.53 -30.89 16.22
C ASP A 1197 -26.76 -29.57 17.01
N ILE A 1198 -26.25 -28.43 16.52
CA ILE A 1198 -26.46 -27.11 17.13
C ILE A 1198 -27.84 -26.53 16.83
N THR A 1199 -28.40 -26.74 15.63
CA THR A 1199 -29.73 -26.20 15.27
C THR A 1199 -30.87 -27.01 15.87
N GLU A 1200 -30.75 -28.34 16.00
CA GLU A 1200 -31.70 -29.16 16.76
C GLU A 1200 -31.72 -28.77 18.24
N ASN A 1201 -30.56 -28.68 18.90
CA ASN A 1201 -30.50 -28.25 20.31
C ASN A 1201 -31.05 -26.82 20.53
N ALA A 1202 -30.91 -25.92 19.55
CA ALA A 1202 -31.51 -24.59 19.61
C ALA A 1202 -33.05 -24.63 19.44
N GLN A 1203 -33.59 -25.53 18.62
CA GLN A 1203 -35.03 -25.72 18.48
C GLN A 1203 -35.66 -26.39 19.72
N THR A 1204 -34.96 -27.28 20.41
CA THR A 1204 -35.41 -27.82 21.70
C THR A 1204 -35.47 -26.72 22.77
N PHE A 1205 -34.44 -25.87 22.84
CA PHE A 1205 -34.37 -24.77 23.80
C PHE A 1205 -35.49 -23.71 23.62
N TRP A 1206 -36.03 -23.56 22.42
CA TRP A 1206 -37.20 -22.71 22.11
C TRP A 1206 -38.56 -23.45 22.21
N ARG A 1207 -38.60 -24.68 22.70
CA ARG A 1207 -39.84 -25.43 23.03
C ARG A 1207 -40.01 -25.70 24.53
N GLU A 1208 -38.99 -25.42 25.34
CA GLU A 1208 -39.02 -25.50 26.81
C GLU A 1208 -39.10 -24.11 27.49
N PHE A 1209 -39.43 -23.06 26.72
CA PHE A 1209 -39.56 -21.67 27.13
C PHE A 1209 -40.85 -21.06 26.57
#